data_AF-A0A914X2X7-F1
#
_entry.id   AF-A0A914X2X7-F1
#
_cell.length_a   1.000
_cell.length_b   1.000
_cell.length_c   1.000
_cell.angle_alpha   90.00
_cell.angle_beta   90.00
_cell.angle_gamma   90.00
#
_symmetry.space_group_name_H-M   'P 1'
#
loop_
_entity.id
_entity.type
_entity.pdbx_description
1 polymer ?
#
loop_
_entity_poly.entity_id
_entity_poly.type
_entity_poly.pdbx_seq_one_letter_code
_entity_poly.pdbx_strand_id
1 'polypeptide(L)'
;MSSFCVFLLLLGAFTHATTYKDTDLVVNLPGLTYTLNFKHYSGYLNASPGNYLHYWLVESQSAPSSDPLILWLNGGPGCSSLGGFLTEHGPFHPNPDGTTLFENVYSWNKKANVLYLEGPRNVGFSYQNTSINKDTVYDDDRTAWDNFLALKDFFANYPEYSTRDFYVMGESYGGVYVPTLTSLLIEQIQANNLTANLVGMAVGNGELSEIQQINSAVDYLYFHGMLGKDDWDSLKACCDDQTSLAYCDFTKWITLDAGGNANPKDNSTCANLVVQLGFLRVWLTLNDVYNIYQDCYQQTVAAFGSRAKLRSWLSNDQNTQWPPSGFIDQGSLMNWASTDAFGAFSCYMNPAAQNYLNQTAVRAALHIPAEAPFWTDCNDDINEHYQQGHNDTTKVFDEMIASGYKLRMLIYNGDVDTACNFLGDEWFVEALKNEYNMTITTPRHPWFFQEDAKYMFQIAGYRKSFSYENITIDLVTVKGAGHFVPTDRPGPALQMVTNFINNAANYSSMTGYSMNRVRLLPQYAPPPPPTCRSTTTYKDTDLVVNLPGLTYSPNFKHYSGYLKASPGNNLHYWLMESQSLPSSDPLILWLNGGPGCSSLGGVLTENGPFHPNPDGTTLFENIYSWNKKANVLYLEAPRNVGFSYQDTSVNNDTVYNDDRTAWDNFLALKDFFANYPEYSTRDFYVTGESYGGVYVPTLTRLLIQQIQANNLTANLVGMAVGNGELSEIQQINSAVDYLYFHGMLGKDEWDGLKACCDNSTTLAYCDFTKWIHLDSAGNANPKDNSTCAQKVVDLGFLRVWTSLNDVYNIYQDCYQQTAASFKSRAKLRSWLLTDPNVRAAPPGFIDQGSLMSWASTDAFGAFPCYMNSATENYLNQPEVRAALHIPSQVPHWTDCNDDMNANYMQQHNDTTSVFDDMIASGYKLRILIYNGDVDTACNFLGDEWALVILYRPIGLVLRSR
;
A
#
# COMPACT_ATOMS: atom_id res chain seq x y z
N MET A 1 47.72 -57.30 -49.82
CA MET A 1 46.55 -58.19 -50.03
C MET A 1 45.29 -57.35 -50.01
N SER A 2 44.24 -57.79 -50.70
CA SER A 2 43.02 -57.04 -50.97
C SER A 2 42.19 -56.72 -49.73
N SER A 3 41.52 -55.56 -49.71
CA SER A 3 40.08 -55.49 -50.06
C SER A 3 39.55 -54.06 -50.00
N PHE A 4 38.85 -53.65 -51.07
CA PHE A 4 38.03 -52.44 -51.10
C PHE A 4 36.61 -52.76 -50.58
N CYS A 5 36.06 -51.90 -49.72
CA CYS A 5 34.62 -51.81 -49.50
C CYS A 5 34.16 -50.39 -49.80
N VAL A 6 33.29 -50.26 -50.80
CA VAL A 6 32.66 -48.98 -51.17
C VAL A 6 31.38 -48.83 -50.34
N PHE A 7 31.23 -47.68 -49.66
CA PHE A 7 29.96 -47.22 -49.14
C PHE A 7 29.56 -45.95 -49.90
N LEU A 8 28.41 -45.98 -50.59
CA LEU A 8 27.83 -44.77 -51.16
C LEU A 8 27.22 -43.93 -50.03
N LEU A 9 27.66 -42.68 -49.91
CA LEU A 9 26.98 -41.65 -49.12
C LEU A 9 26.08 -40.82 -50.05
N LEU A 10 24.77 -41.01 -49.91
CA LEU A 10 23.76 -40.12 -50.50
C LEU A 10 23.66 -38.86 -49.63
N LEU A 11 24.38 -37.81 -50.02
CA LEU A 11 24.24 -36.47 -49.44
C LEU A 11 22.97 -35.79 -49.97
N GLY A 12 21.85 -36.02 -49.28
CA GLY A 12 20.66 -35.19 -49.42
C GLY A 12 20.80 -33.91 -48.59
N ALA A 13 21.23 -32.82 -49.21
CA ALA A 13 21.32 -31.52 -48.57
C ALA A 13 19.91 -30.89 -48.43
N PHE A 14 19.26 -31.09 -47.29
CA PHE A 14 18.07 -30.31 -46.92
C PHE A 14 18.51 -28.94 -46.37
N THR A 15 18.58 -27.94 -47.23
CA THR A 15 18.60 -26.54 -46.82
C THR A 15 17.28 -26.22 -46.14
N HIS A 16 17.25 -26.20 -44.80
CA HIS A 16 16.14 -25.59 -44.07
C HIS A 16 16.18 -24.10 -44.36
N ALA A 17 15.13 -23.56 -44.96
CA ALA A 17 14.94 -22.12 -45.04
C ALA A 17 14.68 -21.63 -43.61
N THR A 18 15.54 -20.75 -43.09
CA THR A 18 15.33 -20.09 -41.80
C THR A 18 14.05 -19.26 -41.89
N THR A 19 13.10 -19.55 -41.00
CA THR A 19 11.86 -18.77 -40.89
C THR A 19 12.14 -17.47 -40.15
N TYR A 20 11.26 -16.47 -40.29
CA TYR A 20 11.34 -15.21 -39.54
C TYR A 20 11.36 -15.46 -38.01
N LYS A 21 10.63 -16.48 -37.55
CA LYS A 21 10.65 -16.95 -36.17
C LYS A 21 12.00 -17.54 -35.73
N ASP A 22 12.79 -18.10 -36.65
CA ASP A 22 14.14 -18.61 -36.36
C ASP A 22 15.19 -17.49 -36.29
N THR A 23 14.97 -16.35 -36.97
CA THR A 23 15.89 -15.21 -36.93
C THR A 23 15.74 -14.38 -35.66
N ASP A 24 14.53 -14.31 -35.11
CA ASP A 24 14.21 -13.47 -33.96
C ASP A 24 14.35 -14.22 -32.62
N LEU A 25 14.60 -15.53 -32.64
CA LEU A 25 14.75 -16.37 -31.44
C LEU A 25 15.98 -15.96 -30.60
N VAL A 26 15.74 -15.50 -29.38
CA VAL A 26 16.80 -15.16 -28.42
C VAL A 26 17.30 -16.47 -27.79
N VAL A 27 18.58 -16.82 -28.04
CA VAL A 27 19.17 -18.11 -27.62
C VAL A 27 19.97 -18.00 -26.32
N ASN A 28 20.72 -16.91 -26.13
CA ASN A 28 21.55 -16.67 -24.96
C ASN A 28 21.41 -15.21 -24.52
N LEU A 29 20.55 -14.95 -23.54
CA LEU A 29 20.43 -13.64 -22.93
C LEU A 29 21.50 -13.48 -21.82
N PRO A 30 22.39 -12.47 -21.88
CA PRO A 30 23.39 -12.24 -20.84
C PRO A 30 22.78 -12.01 -19.45
N GLY A 31 23.56 -12.21 -18.38
CA GLY A 31 23.15 -11.82 -17.02
C GLY A 31 22.12 -12.73 -16.33
N LEU A 32 21.42 -13.63 -17.03
CA LEU A 32 20.48 -14.58 -16.42
C LEU A 32 21.14 -15.43 -15.33
N THR A 33 20.59 -15.36 -14.11
CA THR A 33 21.08 -16.11 -12.93
C THR A 33 20.45 -17.51 -12.77
N TYR A 34 19.52 -17.88 -13.66
CA TYR A 34 18.78 -19.14 -13.67
C TYR A 34 18.49 -19.60 -15.12
N THR A 35 17.90 -20.79 -15.30
CA THR A 35 17.59 -21.35 -16.63
C THR A 35 16.11 -21.18 -16.98
N LEU A 36 15.82 -20.62 -18.16
CA LEU A 36 14.46 -20.47 -18.67
C LEU A 36 13.88 -21.81 -19.14
N ASN A 37 12.57 -21.99 -18.94
CA ASN A 37 11.79 -23.16 -19.40
C ASN A 37 10.85 -22.84 -20.59
N PHE A 38 10.90 -21.62 -21.12
CA PHE A 38 10.10 -21.12 -22.24
C PHE A 38 11.02 -20.51 -23.32
N LYS A 39 10.49 -20.27 -24.52
CA LYS A 39 11.20 -19.54 -25.59
C LYS A 39 10.83 -18.07 -25.60
N HIS A 40 11.71 -17.24 -26.13
CA HIS A 40 11.44 -15.83 -26.34
C HIS A 40 12.08 -15.30 -27.63
N TYR A 41 11.46 -14.31 -28.23
CA TYR A 41 11.80 -13.77 -29.54
C TYR A 41 11.82 -12.24 -29.47
N SER A 42 12.76 -11.60 -30.16
CA SER A 42 12.91 -10.15 -30.16
C SER A 42 13.37 -9.69 -31.53
N GLY A 43 12.74 -8.63 -32.06
CA GLY A 43 12.87 -8.19 -33.44
C GLY A 43 12.00 -6.96 -33.75
N TYR A 44 11.66 -6.75 -35.03
CA TYR A 44 10.99 -5.54 -35.49
C TYR A 44 9.82 -5.81 -36.43
N LEU A 45 8.64 -5.30 -36.05
CA LEU A 45 7.41 -5.35 -36.83
C LEU A 45 7.26 -4.10 -37.71
N ASN A 46 6.70 -4.27 -38.91
CA ASN A 46 6.48 -3.17 -39.84
C ASN A 46 5.19 -2.42 -39.47
N ALA A 47 5.32 -1.12 -39.16
CA ALA A 47 4.19 -0.21 -38.95
C ALA A 47 3.91 0.58 -40.25
N SER A 48 3.51 1.86 -40.16
CA SER A 48 3.45 2.72 -41.36
C SER A 48 4.80 2.76 -42.09
N PRO A 49 4.84 2.96 -43.42
CA PRO A 49 6.07 2.90 -44.19
C PRO A 49 7.19 3.74 -43.58
N GLY A 50 8.33 3.11 -43.24
CA GLY A 50 9.47 3.77 -42.60
C GLY A 50 9.45 3.82 -41.06
N ASN A 51 8.38 3.35 -40.42
CA ASN A 51 8.29 3.18 -38.96
C ASN A 51 8.46 1.69 -38.63
N TYR A 52 9.29 1.37 -37.64
CA TYR A 52 9.58 0.01 -37.20
C TYR A 52 9.41 -0.08 -35.69
N LEU A 53 8.51 -0.95 -35.23
CA LEU A 53 8.24 -1.15 -33.80
C LEU A 53 8.98 -2.38 -33.31
N HIS A 54 9.83 -2.20 -32.30
CA HIS A 54 10.51 -3.28 -31.62
C HIS A 54 9.51 -4.08 -30.78
N TYR A 55 9.70 -5.40 -30.73
CA TYR A 55 8.91 -6.28 -29.89
C TYR A 55 9.77 -7.26 -29.11
N TRP A 56 9.26 -7.71 -27.96
CA TRP A 56 9.76 -8.89 -27.24
C TRP A 56 8.58 -9.81 -26.92
N LEU A 57 8.54 -10.98 -27.54
CA LEU A 57 7.56 -12.04 -27.28
C LEU A 57 8.15 -13.07 -26.31
N VAL A 58 7.45 -13.38 -25.23
CA VAL A 58 7.73 -14.54 -24.36
C VAL A 58 6.62 -15.58 -24.50
N GLU A 59 7.00 -16.83 -24.80
CA GLU A 59 6.06 -17.96 -24.82
C GLU A 59 5.60 -18.30 -23.39
N SER A 60 4.39 -18.84 -23.26
CA SER A 60 3.86 -19.32 -21.97
C SER A 60 4.74 -20.41 -21.36
N GLN A 61 4.93 -20.36 -20.04
CA GLN A 61 5.58 -21.41 -19.26
C GLN A 61 4.72 -22.69 -19.11
N SER A 62 3.42 -22.62 -19.43
CA SER A 62 2.46 -23.71 -19.20
C SER A 62 2.18 -24.53 -20.48
N ALA A 63 1.53 -23.94 -21.48
CA ALA A 63 1.09 -24.60 -22.70
C ALA A 63 1.10 -23.62 -23.88
N PRO A 64 2.28 -23.16 -24.34
CA PRO A 64 2.40 -22.04 -25.29
C PRO A 64 1.71 -22.27 -26.64
N SER A 65 1.47 -23.54 -27.01
CA SER A 65 0.69 -23.89 -28.21
C SER A 65 -0.80 -23.54 -28.15
N SER A 66 -1.37 -23.42 -26.95
CA SER A 66 -2.81 -23.29 -26.70
C SER A 66 -3.20 -22.18 -25.73
N ASP A 67 -2.26 -21.70 -24.92
CA ASP A 67 -2.46 -20.57 -24.01
C ASP A 67 -2.67 -19.25 -24.79
N PRO A 68 -3.40 -18.27 -24.24
CA PRO A 68 -3.72 -17.01 -24.92
C PRO A 68 -2.50 -16.21 -25.42
N LEU A 69 -2.77 -15.24 -26.29
CA LEU A 69 -1.87 -14.14 -26.60
C LEU A 69 -2.33 -12.88 -25.85
N ILE A 70 -1.42 -12.25 -25.13
CA ILE A 70 -1.59 -10.90 -24.57
C ILE A 70 -0.64 -9.97 -25.33
N LEU A 71 -1.16 -8.89 -25.91
CA LEU A 71 -0.35 -7.72 -26.23
C LEU A 71 -0.26 -6.86 -24.96
N TRP A 72 0.94 -6.36 -24.64
CA TRP A 72 1.16 -5.40 -23.56
C TRP A 72 1.71 -4.07 -24.10
N LEU A 73 1.14 -2.97 -23.60
CA LEU A 73 1.48 -1.58 -23.93
C LEU A 73 1.63 -0.76 -22.63
N ASN A 74 2.85 -0.34 -22.27
CA ASN A 74 3.02 0.73 -21.28
C ASN A 74 2.60 2.10 -21.88
N GLY A 75 2.38 3.11 -21.04
CA GLY A 75 1.80 4.41 -21.43
C GLY A 75 2.80 5.54 -21.72
N GLY A 76 2.76 6.58 -20.90
CA GLY A 76 3.58 7.80 -21.02
C GLY A 76 2.76 9.08 -21.26
N PRO A 77 2.33 9.39 -22.51
CA PRO A 77 2.68 8.74 -23.76
C PRO A 77 4.18 8.83 -24.07
N GLY A 78 4.74 7.76 -24.65
CA GLY A 78 6.16 7.69 -25.04
C GLY A 78 7.05 6.81 -24.14
N CYS A 79 6.47 5.97 -23.29
CA CYS A 79 7.19 5.01 -22.44
C CYS A 79 7.26 3.60 -23.06
N SER A 80 8.36 2.92 -22.77
CA SER A 80 8.70 1.61 -23.34
C SER A 80 7.92 0.48 -22.67
N SER A 81 7.34 -0.39 -23.49
CA SER A 81 6.78 -1.67 -23.04
C SER A 81 7.82 -2.64 -22.46
N LEU A 82 9.12 -2.34 -22.56
CA LEU A 82 10.17 -3.08 -21.86
C LEU A 82 10.39 -2.62 -20.42
N GLY A 83 9.80 -1.48 -20.01
CA GLY A 83 9.57 -1.14 -18.61
C GLY A 83 8.78 -2.27 -17.94
N GLY A 84 7.52 -2.46 -18.33
CA GLY A 84 6.68 -3.53 -17.79
C GLY A 84 7.17 -4.96 -18.03
N PHE A 85 8.07 -5.17 -18.99
CA PHE A 85 8.80 -6.42 -19.11
C PHE A 85 9.82 -6.62 -17.97
N LEU A 86 10.67 -5.64 -17.68
CA LEU A 86 11.78 -5.79 -16.72
C LEU A 86 11.41 -5.42 -15.28
N THR A 87 10.40 -4.59 -15.05
CA THR A 87 10.13 -3.99 -13.73
C THR A 87 8.83 -4.50 -13.12
N GLU A 88 7.82 -4.81 -13.93
CA GLU A 88 6.50 -5.25 -13.47
C GLU A 88 6.30 -6.78 -13.53
N HIS A 89 6.04 -7.33 -14.73
CA HIS A 89 5.38 -8.64 -14.89
C HIS A 89 5.97 -9.56 -15.97
N GLY A 90 7.05 -9.14 -16.64
CA GLY A 90 7.83 -10.06 -17.47
C GLY A 90 8.56 -11.10 -16.61
N PRO A 91 9.20 -12.11 -17.24
CA PRO A 91 9.68 -13.31 -16.55
C PRO A 91 10.88 -13.11 -15.62
N PHE A 92 11.54 -11.94 -15.65
CA PHE A 92 12.71 -11.65 -14.85
C PHE A 92 12.95 -10.15 -14.68
N HIS A 93 13.56 -9.79 -13.54
CA HIS A 93 13.89 -8.42 -13.17
C HIS A 93 15.41 -8.17 -13.16
N PRO A 94 15.87 -6.94 -13.40
CA PRO A 94 17.28 -6.58 -13.31
C PRO A 94 17.74 -6.44 -11.85
N ASN A 95 18.92 -6.95 -11.53
CA ASN A 95 19.57 -6.69 -10.24
C ASN A 95 20.10 -5.25 -10.18
N PRO A 96 20.36 -4.70 -8.98
CA PRO A 96 20.91 -3.35 -8.80
C PRO A 96 22.24 -3.09 -9.51
N ASP A 97 22.97 -4.15 -9.86
CA ASP A 97 24.22 -4.08 -10.63
C ASP A 97 24.01 -3.62 -12.10
N GLY A 98 22.77 -3.61 -12.61
CA GLY A 98 22.45 -3.26 -14.00
C GLY A 98 23.01 -4.24 -15.04
N THR A 99 23.40 -5.45 -14.61
CA THR A 99 24.10 -6.45 -15.43
C THR A 99 23.57 -7.86 -15.33
N THR A 100 22.94 -8.24 -14.21
CA THR A 100 22.37 -9.56 -13.98
C THR A 100 20.85 -9.51 -13.80
N LEU A 101 20.19 -10.66 -14.01
CA LEU A 101 18.73 -10.80 -13.98
C LEU A 101 18.30 -11.92 -13.03
N PHE A 102 17.23 -11.73 -12.25
CA PHE A 102 16.63 -12.74 -11.35
C PHE A 102 15.18 -13.09 -11.75
N GLU A 103 14.69 -14.27 -11.35
CA GLU A 103 13.35 -14.76 -11.73
C GLU A 103 12.22 -13.92 -11.12
N ASN A 104 11.24 -13.51 -11.95
CA ASN A 104 9.93 -13.10 -11.48
C ASN A 104 9.02 -14.34 -11.38
N VAL A 105 8.79 -14.80 -10.15
CA VAL A 105 7.90 -15.96 -9.90
C VAL A 105 6.42 -15.66 -10.18
N TYR A 106 6.04 -14.38 -10.24
CA TYR A 106 4.68 -13.90 -10.47
C TYR A 106 4.43 -13.42 -11.91
N SER A 107 5.34 -13.71 -12.85
CA SER A 107 5.20 -13.25 -14.25
C SER A 107 3.91 -13.73 -14.93
N TRP A 108 3.31 -12.86 -15.74
CA TRP A 108 2.10 -13.18 -16.50
C TRP A 108 2.33 -14.25 -17.58
N ASN A 109 3.58 -14.47 -18.01
CA ASN A 109 3.90 -15.58 -18.91
C ASN A 109 3.78 -16.97 -18.24
N LYS A 110 3.47 -17.06 -16.94
CA LYS A 110 3.05 -18.33 -16.30
C LYS A 110 1.79 -18.93 -16.96
N LYS A 111 0.93 -18.11 -17.60
CA LYS A 111 -0.30 -18.59 -18.28
C LYS A 111 -0.56 -18.04 -19.68
N ALA A 112 0.10 -16.97 -20.11
CA ALA A 112 -0.07 -16.40 -21.43
C ALA A 112 1.23 -16.40 -22.24
N ASN A 113 1.11 -16.35 -23.56
CA ASN A 113 2.18 -15.81 -24.38
C ASN A 113 2.03 -14.29 -24.35
N VAL A 114 3.09 -13.56 -24.01
CA VAL A 114 3.00 -12.09 -23.83
C VAL A 114 3.92 -11.40 -24.84
N LEU A 115 3.32 -10.54 -25.67
CA LEU A 115 3.96 -9.72 -26.68
C LEU A 115 4.07 -8.29 -26.14
N TYR A 116 5.28 -7.88 -25.78
CA TYR A 116 5.59 -6.52 -25.37
C TYR A 116 5.97 -5.73 -26.63
N LEU A 117 5.23 -4.67 -26.94
CA LEU A 117 5.42 -3.87 -28.17
C LEU A 117 5.81 -2.44 -27.79
N GLU A 118 7.00 -2.00 -28.20
CA GLU A 118 7.44 -0.62 -27.94
C GLU A 118 6.81 0.33 -28.97
N GLY A 119 5.81 1.11 -28.56
CA GLY A 119 5.13 2.09 -29.39
C GLY A 119 4.84 3.39 -28.60
N PRO A 120 4.68 4.55 -29.25
CA PRO A 120 4.85 4.81 -30.69
C PRO A 120 6.30 4.66 -31.21
N ARG A 121 6.51 4.93 -32.51
CA ARG A 121 7.86 4.98 -33.11
C ARG A 121 8.82 5.88 -32.32
N ASN A 122 10.11 5.55 -32.30
CA ASN A 122 11.16 6.25 -31.52
C ASN A 122 11.05 6.11 -29.98
N VAL A 123 10.18 5.23 -29.46
CA VAL A 123 10.18 4.79 -28.06
C VAL A 123 11.11 3.58 -27.90
N GLY A 124 11.93 3.55 -26.84
CA GLY A 124 12.78 2.40 -26.52
C GLY A 124 13.75 2.04 -27.66
N PHE A 125 13.62 0.85 -28.24
CA PHE A 125 14.38 0.44 -29.43
C PHE A 125 13.63 0.63 -30.76
N SER A 126 12.35 1.01 -30.75
CA SER A 126 11.58 1.35 -31.94
C SER A 126 12.16 2.59 -32.63
N TYR A 127 12.05 2.69 -33.96
CA TYR A 127 12.67 3.79 -34.70
C TYR A 127 11.95 4.16 -35.99
N GLN A 128 12.19 5.39 -36.44
CA GLN A 128 11.76 5.91 -37.74
C GLN A 128 12.96 6.06 -38.70
N ASN A 129 12.86 5.45 -39.88
CA ASN A 129 13.73 5.75 -41.01
C ASN A 129 13.27 7.05 -41.69
N THR A 130 13.89 8.16 -41.28
CA THR A 130 13.57 9.53 -41.75
C THR A 130 13.82 9.79 -43.25
N SER A 131 14.49 8.86 -43.94
CA SER A 131 14.63 8.89 -45.40
C SER A 131 13.38 8.38 -46.13
N ILE A 132 12.57 7.55 -45.47
CA ILE A 132 11.31 6.99 -45.98
C ILE A 132 10.13 7.82 -45.46
N ASN A 133 10.07 8.07 -44.15
CA ASN A 133 8.98 8.79 -43.50
C ASN A 133 9.49 10.03 -42.77
N LYS A 134 8.96 11.20 -43.13
CA LYS A 134 9.33 12.48 -42.51
C LYS A 134 8.26 13.02 -41.57
N ASP A 135 7.28 12.20 -41.22
CA ASP A 135 6.23 12.58 -40.28
C ASP A 135 6.79 12.68 -38.86
N THR A 136 6.70 13.87 -38.27
CA THR A 136 7.14 14.18 -36.91
C THR A 136 5.98 14.34 -35.93
N VAL A 137 4.74 14.09 -36.35
CA VAL A 137 3.56 14.22 -35.47
C VAL A 137 3.31 12.90 -34.74
N TYR A 138 3.08 12.99 -33.43
CA TYR A 138 2.61 11.89 -32.60
C TYR A 138 1.20 12.26 -32.13
N ASP A 139 0.24 11.38 -32.43
CA ASP A 139 -1.16 11.49 -32.01
C ASP A 139 -1.74 10.08 -31.84
N ASP A 140 -2.88 9.97 -31.17
CA ASP A 140 -3.48 8.69 -30.80
C ASP A 140 -3.89 7.84 -32.00
N ASP A 141 -4.54 8.47 -32.98
CA ASP A 141 -5.04 7.78 -34.17
C ASP A 141 -3.88 7.20 -35.00
N ARG A 142 -2.75 7.91 -35.13
CA ARG A 142 -1.54 7.36 -35.76
C ARG A 142 -0.89 6.27 -34.93
N THR A 143 -0.87 6.40 -33.62
CA THR A 143 -0.28 5.38 -32.73
C THR A 143 -1.08 4.09 -32.78
N ALA A 144 -2.42 4.16 -32.73
CA ALA A 144 -3.32 3.04 -32.92
C ALA A 144 -3.15 2.41 -34.32
N TRP A 145 -3.00 3.22 -35.37
CA TRP A 145 -2.79 2.73 -36.74
C TRP A 145 -1.43 2.05 -36.94
N ASP A 146 -0.33 2.61 -36.39
CA ASP A 146 0.99 1.99 -36.41
C ASP A 146 1.00 0.66 -35.65
N ASN A 147 0.35 0.59 -34.49
CA ASN A 147 0.19 -0.63 -33.70
C ASN A 147 -0.66 -1.68 -34.43
N PHE A 148 -1.74 -1.29 -35.11
CA PHE A 148 -2.54 -2.19 -35.96
C PHE A 148 -1.70 -2.78 -37.11
N LEU A 149 -0.90 -1.96 -37.80
CA LEU A 149 -0.03 -2.44 -38.87
C LEU A 149 1.04 -3.39 -38.34
N ALA A 150 1.66 -3.08 -37.19
CA ALA A 150 2.61 -3.97 -36.54
C ALA A 150 1.98 -5.31 -36.11
N LEU A 151 0.75 -5.31 -35.58
CA LEU A 151 0.02 -6.55 -35.27
C LEU A 151 -0.33 -7.36 -36.52
N LYS A 152 -0.69 -6.70 -37.62
CA LYS A 152 -0.89 -7.36 -38.92
C LYS A 152 0.41 -7.97 -39.46
N ASP A 153 1.52 -7.24 -39.25
CA ASP A 153 2.93 -7.68 -39.27
C ASP A 153 3.12 -9.03 -38.58
N PHE A 154 2.83 -9.01 -37.28
CA PHE A 154 3.00 -10.10 -36.33
C PHE A 154 2.20 -11.33 -36.72
N PHE A 155 0.88 -11.21 -36.96
CA PHE A 155 0.04 -12.37 -37.30
C PHE A 155 0.38 -12.98 -38.68
N ALA A 156 1.04 -12.25 -39.58
CA ALA A 156 1.58 -12.81 -40.81
C ALA A 156 2.84 -13.66 -40.57
N ASN A 157 3.71 -13.23 -39.65
CA ASN A 157 4.97 -13.91 -39.31
C ASN A 157 4.79 -15.02 -38.24
N TYR A 158 3.76 -14.91 -37.41
CA TYR A 158 3.40 -15.80 -36.30
C TYR A 158 1.94 -16.30 -36.42
N PRO A 159 1.57 -16.97 -37.54
CA PRO A 159 0.18 -17.31 -37.85
C PRO A 159 -0.45 -18.29 -36.83
N GLU A 160 0.33 -19.04 -36.07
CA GLU A 160 -0.17 -19.94 -35.02
C GLU A 160 -0.86 -19.21 -33.85
N TYR A 161 -0.66 -17.90 -33.72
CA TYR A 161 -1.34 -17.08 -32.70
C TYR A 161 -2.69 -16.53 -33.18
N SER A 162 -2.94 -16.46 -34.50
CA SER A 162 -4.16 -15.86 -35.07
C SER A 162 -5.47 -16.53 -34.61
N THR A 163 -5.41 -17.81 -34.22
CA THR A 163 -6.54 -18.61 -33.75
C THR A 163 -6.62 -18.74 -32.23
N ARG A 164 -5.65 -18.21 -31.48
CA ARG A 164 -5.66 -18.23 -30.00
C ARG A 164 -6.47 -17.04 -29.50
N ASP A 165 -7.08 -17.19 -28.33
CA ASP A 165 -7.68 -16.07 -27.60
C ASP A 165 -6.66 -14.93 -27.47
N PHE A 166 -6.99 -13.78 -28.04
CA PHE A 166 -6.14 -12.60 -28.12
C PHE A 166 -6.73 -11.48 -27.25
N TYR A 167 -5.86 -10.89 -26.42
CA TYR A 167 -6.17 -9.78 -25.54
C TYR A 167 -5.25 -8.59 -25.81
N VAL A 168 -5.82 -7.38 -25.82
CA VAL A 168 -5.08 -6.12 -25.84
C VAL A 168 -5.01 -5.59 -24.41
N MET A 169 -3.82 -5.50 -23.84
CA MET A 169 -3.62 -5.03 -22.46
C MET A 169 -2.59 -3.91 -22.39
N GLY A 170 -2.68 -3.10 -21.35
CA GLY A 170 -1.76 -2.01 -21.09
C GLY A 170 -2.14 -1.19 -19.87
N GLU A 171 -1.38 -0.14 -19.61
CA GLU A 171 -1.51 0.67 -18.39
C GLU A 171 -1.27 2.17 -18.63
N SER A 172 -1.63 3.03 -17.66
CA SER A 172 -1.35 4.46 -17.70
C SER A 172 -2.05 5.13 -18.90
N TYR A 173 -1.33 5.85 -19.75
CA TYR A 173 -1.81 6.30 -21.07
C TYR A 173 -2.23 5.15 -22.02
N GLY A 174 -1.94 3.91 -21.65
CA GLY A 174 -2.60 2.70 -22.17
C GLY A 174 -4.13 2.73 -22.01
N GLY A 175 -4.68 3.53 -21.10
CA GLY A 175 -6.09 3.90 -21.05
C GLY A 175 -6.62 4.55 -22.32
N VAL A 176 -5.76 5.20 -23.11
CA VAL A 176 -6.08 5.69 -24.46
C VAL A 176 -5.66 4.68 -25.53
N TYR A 177 -4.44 4.12 -25.44
CA TYR A 177 -3.92 3.20 -26.47
C TYR A 177 -4.72 1.89 -26.59
N VAL A 178 -5.16 1.30 -25.48
CA VAL A 178 -5.86 0.02 -25.47
C VAL A 178 -7.27 0.15 -26.07
N PRO A 179 -8.14 1.10 -25.67
CA PRO A 179 -9.45 1.26 -26.29
C PRO A 179 -9.39 1.67 -27.76
N THR A 180 -8.51 2.62 -28.13
CA THR A 180 -8.39 3.09 -29.53
C THR A 180 -7.93 1.97 -30.46
N LEU A 181 -6.89 1.21 -30.07
CA LEU A 181 -6.42 0.05 -30.82
C LEU A 181 -7.47 -1.07 -30.85
N THR A 182 -8.20 -1.31 -29.75
CA THR A 182 -9.23 -2.36 -29.68
C THR A 182 -10.42 -2.04 -30.59
N SER A 183 -10.90 -0.78 -30.59
CA SER A 183 -11.95 -0.30 -31.51
C SER A 183 -11.51 -0.48 -32.98
N LEU A 184 -10.30 -0.06 -33.32
CA LEU A 184 -9.72 -0.23 -34.65
C LEU A 184 -9.58 -1.72 -35.04
N LEU A 185 -9.12 -2.58 -34.13
CA LEU A 185 -9.01 -4.02 -34.40
C LEU A 185 -10.37 -4.66 -34.66
N ILE A 186 -11.42 -4.27 -33.92
CA ILE A 186 -12.79 -4.72 -34.16
C ILE A 186 -13.25 -4.34 -35.58
N GLU A 187 -13.07 -3.08 -35.98
CA GLU A 187 -13.40 -2.61 -37.34
C GLU A 187 -12.67 -3.44 -38.41
N GLN A 188 -11.35 -3.61 -38.26
CA GLN A 188 -10.53 -4.30 -39.25
C GLN A 188 -10.77 -5.82 -39.30
N ILE A 189 -11.17 -6.44 -38.19
CA ILE A 189 -11.62 -7.84 -38.14
C ILE A 189 -12.99 -7.99 -38.82
N GLN A 190 -13.97 -7.13 -38.50
CA GLN A 190 -15.29 -7.14 -39.13
C GLN A 190 -15.22 -6.85 -40.65
N ALA A 191 -14.27 -6.00 -41.07
CA ALA A 191 -13.96 -5.74 -42.47
C ALA A 191 -13.21 -6.89 -43.19
N ASN A 192 -12.78 -7.93 -42.48
CA ASN A 192 -11.93 -9.04 -42.98
C ASN A 192 -10.52 -8.60 -43.43
N ASN A 193 -10.02 -7.47 -42.91
CA ASN A 193 -8.68 -6.94 -43.17
C ASN A 193 -7.60 -7.52 -42.24
N LEU A 194 -8.00 -8.19 -41.16
CA LEU A 194 -7.17 -8.91 -40.20
C LEU A 194 -7.85 -10.22 -39.80
N THR A 195 -7.06 -11.26 -39.51
CA THR A 195 -7.54 -12.51 -38.89
C THR A 195 -6.88 -12.68 -37.53
N ALA A 196 -7.63 -12.38 -36.47
CA ALA A 196 -7.25 -12.58 -35.09
C ALA A 196 -8.51 -12.90 -34.26
N ASN A 197 -8.41 -13.81 -33.29
CA ASN A 197 -9.48 -14.12 -32.34
C ASN A 197 -9.41 -13.18 -31.13
N LEU A 198 -9.71 -11.90 -31.35
CA LEU A 198 -9.83 -10.90 -30.30
C LEU A 198 -11.00 -11.25 -29.37
N VAL A 199 -10.74 -11.44 -28.08
CA VAL A 199 -11.77 -11.83 -27.08
C VAL A 199 -11.92 -10.83 -25.94
N GLY A 200 -10.93 -9.96 -25.71
CA GLY A 200 -11.01 -8.98 -24.64
C GLY A 200 -9.90 -7.94 -24.62
N MET A 201 -10.02 -7.03 -23.67
CA MET A 201 -9.00 -6.02 -23.36
C MET A 201 -8.86 -5.82 -21.85
N ALA A 202 -7.71 -5.32 -21.40
CA ALA A 202 -7.54 -4.89 -20.01
C ALA A 202 -6.76 -3.57 -19.92
N VAL A 203 -7.16 -2.69 -18.99
CA VAL A 203 -6.50 -1.42 -18.72
C VAL A 203 -6.17 -1.35 -17.23
N GLY A 204 -4.89 -1.18 -16.91
CA GLY A 204 -4.40 -0.92 -15.56
C GLY A 204 -4.18 0.56 -15.31
N ASN A 205 -4.75 1.13 -14.26
CA ASN A 205 -4.54 2.53 -13.86
C ASN A 205 -4.61 3.48 -15.06
N GLY A 206 -5.78 3.53 -15.71
CA GLY A 206 -5.93 4.13 -17.02
C GLY A 206 -6.20 5.63 -16.98
N GLU A 207 -5.65 6.36 -17.94
CA GLU A 207 -6.19 7.67 -18.31
C GLU A 207 -7.42 7.46 -19.21
N LEU A 208 -8.52 6.91 -18.68
CA LEU A 208 -9.76 6.72 -19.45
C LEU A 208 -10.50 8.05 -19.69
N SER A 209 -10.36 9.00 -18.77
CA SER A 209 -10.93 10.35 -18.85
C SER A 209 -10.18 11.27 -17.88
N GLU A 210 -9.37 12.18 -18.42
CA GLU A 210 -8.65 13.21 -17.65
C GLU A 210 -9.65 14.13 -16.90
N ILE A 211 -10.85 14.30 -17.46
CA ILE A 211 -11.98 14.95 -16.80
C ILE A 211 -12.35 14.28 -15.49
N GLN A 212 -12.46 12.95 -15.46
CA GLN A 212 -12.78 12.22 -14.22
C GLN A 212 -11.58 12.14 -13.28
N GLN A 213 -10.35 12.09 -13.78
CA GLN A 213 -9.14 12.15 -12.96
C GLN A 213 -9.07 13.48 -12.18
N ILE A 214 -9.24 14.62 -12.84
CA ILE A 214 -9.27 15.95 -12.18
C ILE A 214 -10.44 16.07 -11.19
N ASN A 215 -11.64 15.56 -11.54
CA ASN A 215 -12.80 15.65 -10.65
C ASN A 215 -12.63 14.80 -9.38
N SER A 216 -12.02 13.62 -9.48
CA SER A 216 -11.81 12.69 -8.36
C SER A 216 -10.63 13.10 -7.47
N ALA A 217 -9.57 13.67 -8.05
CA ALA A 217 -8.35 14.07 -7.34
C ALA A 217 -8.61 15.00 -6.13
N VAL A 218 -9.61 15.89 -6.19
CA VAL A 218 -9.89 16.85 -5.11
C VAL A 218 -10.26 16.18 -3.79
N ASP A 219 -11.23 15.26 -3.81
CA ASP A 219 -11.60 14.52 -2.60
C ASP A 219 -10.55 13.45 -2.31
N TYR A 220 -10.06 12.71 -3.33
CA TYR A 220 -9.04 11.69 -3.16
C TYR A 220 -7.81 12.22 -2.38
N LEU A 221 -7.25 13.36 -2.78
CA LEU A 221 -6.10 13.96 -2.10
C LEU A 221 -6.41 14.49 -0.68
N TYR A 222 -7.65 14.91 -0.37
CA TYR A 222 -8.00 15.32 1.00
C TYR A 222 -8.16 14.10 1.92
N PHE A 223 -8.88 13.07 1.47
CA PHE A 223 -9.12 11.88 2.28
C PHE A 223 -7.87 11.01 2.47
N HIS A 224 -6.83 11.19 1.65
CA HIS A 224 -5.48 10.65 1.86
C HIS A 224 -4.47 11.68 2.44
N GLY A 225 -4.94 12.77 3.06
CA GLY A 225 -4.09 13.71 3.82
C GLY A 225 -3.14 14.63 3.03
N MET A 226 -3.19 14.61 1.69
CA MET A 226 -2.32 15.41 0.80
C MET A 226 -2.83 16.85 0.56
N LEU A 227 -4.12 17.10 0.81
CA LEU A 227 -4.70 18.44 0.93
C LEU A 227 -5.07 18.72 2.39
N GLY A 228 -4.87 19.97 2.81
CA GLY A 228 -5.37 20.43 4.11
C GLY A 228 -6.83 20.87 4.02
N LYS A 229 -7.53 20.86 5.16
CA LYS A 229 -8.93 21.27 5.23
C LYS A 229 -9.26 22.63 4.60
N ASP A 230 -8.40 23.64 4.78
CA ASP A 230 -8.60 24.97 4.19
C ASP A 230 -8.50 24.97 2.65
N ASP A 231 -7.62 24.14 2.06
CA ASP A 231 -7.52 23.96 0.61
C ASP A 231 -8.81 23.30 0.07
N TRP A 232 -9.29 22.27 0.76
CA TRP A 232 -10.50 21.52 0.41
C TRP A 232 -11.79 22.35 0.55
N ASP A 233 -11.96 23.09 1.65
CA ASP A 233 -13.09 24.01 1.82
C ASP A 233 -13.05 25.19 0.83
N SER A 234 -11.85 25.61 0.37
CA SER A 234 -11.72 26.61 -0.70
C SER A 234 -12.18 26.08 -2.06
N LEU A 235 -11.94 24.80 -2.36
CA LEU A 235 -12.50 24.12 -3.55
C LEU A 235 -14.00 23.90 -3.41
N LYS A 236 -14.51 23.61 -2.20
CA LYS A 236 -15.95 23.50 -1.95
C LYS A 236 -16.70 24.77 -2.34
N ALA A 237 -16.13 25.94 -2.05
CA ALA A 237 -16.70 27.24 -2.43
C ALA A 237 -16.72 27.50 -3.95
N CYS A 238 -16.07 26.65 -4.75
CA CYS A 238 -16.09 26.66 -6.21
C CYS A 238 -17.09 25.65 -6.81
N CYS A 239 -17.76 24.87 -5.96
CA CYS A 239 -18.87 24.03 -6.32
C CYS A 239 -20.20 24.74 -6.12
N ASP A 240 -21.27 24.25 -6.76
CA ASP A 240 -22.61 24.81 -6.55
C ASP A 240 -23.14 24.33 -5.19
N ASP A 241 -23.79 25.21 -4.41
CA ASP A 241 -24.12 24.96 -2.99
C ASP A 241 -24.84 23.62 -2.70
N GLN A 242 -25.56 23.07 -3.67
CA GLN A 242 -26.38 21.85 -3.58
C GLN A 242 -25.61 20.54 -3.88
N THR A 243 -24.41 20.62 -4.45
CA THR A 243 -23.62 19.46 -4.90
C THR A 243 -22.49 19.12 -3.91
N SER A 244 -22.29 17.82 -3.68
CA SER A 244 -21.12 17.32 -2.94
C SER A 244 -19.87 17.45 -3.81
N LEU A 245 -18.70 17.59 -3.19
CA LEU A 245 -17.43 17.74 -3.92
C LEU A 245 -17.13 16.57 -4.88
N ALA A 246 -17.33 15.32 -4.45
CA ALA A 246 -17.32 14.13 -5.32
C ALA A 246 -18.33 14.09 -6.48
N TYR A 247 -19.20 15.10 -6.59
CA TYR A 247 -20.13 15.31 -7.69
C TYR A 247 -19.96 16.67 -8.35
N CYS A 248 -18.88 17.38 -8.03
CA CYS A 248 -18.60 18.66 -8.64
C CYS A 248 -18.06 18.45 -10.05
N ASP A 249 -18.71 19.06 -11.04
CA ASP A 249 -18.09 19.27 -12.34
C ASP A 249 -17.09 20.43 -12.23
N PHE A 250 -15.82 20.09 -12.01
CA PHE A 250 -14.74 21.06 -12.02
C PHE A 250 -14.29 21.43 -13.43
N THR A 251 -14.67 20.68 -14.47
CA THR A 251 -14.30 20.98 -15.86
C THR A 251 -14.83 22.34 -16.31
N LYS A 252 -15.94 22.81 -15.71
CA LYS A 252 -16.51 24.14 -15.97
C LYS A 252 -15.51 25.28 -15.74
N TRP A 253 -14.48 25.06 -14.92
CA TRP A 253 -13.45 26.03 -14.54
C TRP A 253 -12.14 25.94 -15.34
N ILE A 254 -11.95 24.91 -16.17
CA ILE A 254 -10.69 24.64 -16.88
C ILE A 254 -10.88 24.47 -18.39
N THR A 255 -9.75 24.39 -19.10
CA THR A 255 -9.65 23.90 -20.48
C THR A 255 -8.43 22.99 -20.56
N LEU A 256 -8.57 21.82 -21.17
CA LEU A 256 -7.44 20.95 -21.50
C LEU A 256 -6.76 21.44 -22.79
N ASP A 257 -5.43 21.46 -22.82
CA ASP A 257 -4.67 21.73 -24.06
C ASP A 257 -4.37 20.44 -24.86
N ALA A 258 -3.65 20.58 -25.97
CA ALA A 258 -3.35 19.46 -26.87
C ALA A 258 -2.42 18.39 -26.26
N GLY A 259 -1.76 18.69 -25.13
CA GLY A 259 -0.98 17.72 -24.35
C GLY A 259 -1.73 17.20 -23.11
N GLY A 260 -3.05 17.40 -23.04
CA GLY A 260 -3.88 16.99 -21.90
C GLY A 260 -3.88 17.96 -20.71
N ASN A 261 -3.02 18.99 -20.69
CA ASN A 261 -2.80 19.76 -19.46
C ASN A 261 -3.97 20.68 -19.11
N ALA A 262 -4.38 20.67 -17.84
CA ALA A 262 -5.42 21.56 -17.33
C ALA A 262 -4.92 23.00 -17.20
N ASN A 263 -5.55 23.91 -17.95
CA ASN A 263 -5.30 25.35 -17.92
C ASN A 263 -6.51 26.11 -17.33
N PRO A 264 -6.31 27.21 -16.57
CA PRO A 264 -7.42 28.00 -16.05
C PRO A 264 -8.22 28.63 -17.20
N LYS A 265 -9.54 28.40 -17.22
CA LYS A 265 -10.43 28.92 -18.27
C LYS A 265 -10.59 30.44 -18.23
N ASP A 266 -10.41 31.02 -17.05
CA ASP A 266 -10.38 32.45 -16.80
C ASP A 266 -9.52 32.80 -15.57
N ASN A 267 -9.49 34.08 -15.18
CA ASN A 267 -8.74 34.57 -14.02
C ASN A 267 -9.53 34.48 -12.69
N SER A 268 -10.61 33.70 -12.61
CA SER A 268 -11.34 33.52 -11.35
C SER A 268 -10.52 32.74 -10.33
N THR A 269 -10.83 32.94 -9.04
CA THR A 269 -10.21 32.15 -7.96
C THR A 269 -10.41 30.66 -8.18
N CYS A 270 -11.59 30.26 -8.68
CA CYS A 270 -11.94 28.86 -8.90
C CYS A 270 -11.20 28.20 -10.06
N ALA A 271 -11.08 28.87 -11.21
CA ALA A 271 -10.24 28.40 -12.31
C ALA A 271 -8.77 28.19 -11.89
N ASN A 272 -8.25 29.06 -11.03
CA ASN A 272 -6.90 28.90 -10.49
C ASN A 272 -6.80 27.79 -9.43
N LEU A 273 -7.74 27.71 -8.47
CA LEU A 273 -7.72 26.68 -7.42
C LEU A 273 -7.85 25.28 -7.99
N VAL A 274 -8.77 25.05 -8.94
CA VAL A 274 -8.96 23.74 -9.58
C VAL A 274 -7.68 23.26 -10.25
N VAL A 275 -7.01 24.12 -11.03
CA VAL A 275 -5.73 23.75 -11.66
C VAL A 275 -4.63 23.52 -10.62
N GLN A 276 -4.51 24.36 -9.60
CA GLN A 276 -3.44 24.24 -8.60
C GLN A 276 -3.61 23.04 -7.67
N LEU A 277 -4.83 22.67 -7.31
CA LEU A 277 -5.13 21.67 -6.28
C LEU A 277 -5.71 20.36 -6.82
N GLY A 278 -6.45 20.39 -7.93
CA GLY A 278 -7.05 19.21 -8.57
C GLY A 278 -6.22 18.61 -9.72
N PHE A 279 -5.29 19.36 -10.30
CA PHE A 279 -4.40 18.87 -11.37
C PHE A 279 -2.92 18.96 -10.97
N LEU A 280 -2.39 20.16 -10.73
CA LEU A 280 -0.95 20.35 -10.45
C LEU A 280 -0.52 19.74 -9.11
N ARG A 281 -1.38 19.65 -8.10
CA ARG A 281 -0.99 19.07 -6.80
C ARG A 281 -0.58 17.61 -6.93
N VAL A 282 -1.27 16.82 -7.76
CA VAL A 282 -0.93 15.42 -8.09
C VAL A 282 0.55 15.33 -8.49
N TRP A 283 0.93 16.05 -9.55
CA TRP A 283 2.28 16.01 -10.13
C TRP A 283 3.35 16.80 -9.36
N LEU A 284 2.95 17.75 -8.50
CA LEU A 284 3.85 18.68 -7.80
C LEU A 284 3.90 18.47 -6.27
N THR A 285 3.62 17.29 -5.72
CA THR A 285 3.89 16.93 -4.30
C THR A 285 5.25 16.27 -4.08
N LEU A 286 5.71 16.12 -2.83
CA LEU A 286 6.93 15.34 -2.51
C LEU A 286 6.70 13.83 -2.54
N ASN A 287 5.46 13.40 -2.34
CA ASN A 287 5.03 12.01 -2.44
C ASN A 287 5.23 11.52 -3.88
N ASP A 288 5.45 10.23 -4.07
CA ASP A 288 5.47 9.68 -5.42
C ASP A 288 4.04 9.68 -6.00
N VAL A 289 3.91 10.15 -7.23
CA VAL A 289 2.61 10.27 -7.91
C VAL A 289 2.03 8.89 -8.23
N TYR A 290 2.90 7.90 -8.46
CA TYR A 290 2.52 6.55 -8.84
C TYR A 290 2.17 5.68 -7.63
N ASN A 291 2.69 5.99 -6.44
CA ASN A 291 2.30 5.32 -5.20
C ASN A 291 2.56 6.25 -4.00
N ILE A 292 1.48 6.80 -3.42
CA ILE A 292 1.59 7.84 -2.38
C ILE A 292 2.25 7.37 -1.08
N TYR A 293 2.35 6.05 -0.87
CA TYR A 293 2.95 5.43 0.31
C TYR A 293 4.32 4.78 0.04
N GLN A 294 4.90 4.99 -1.15
CA GLN A 294 6.19 4.43 -1.53
C GLN A 294 7.34 5.41 -1.27
N ASP A 295 8.27 5.04 -0.40
CA ASP A 295 9.43 5.86 -0.05
C ASP A 295 10.66 5.57 -0.93
N CYS A 296 10.91 6.42 -1.92
CA CYS A 296 12.01 6.24 -2.89
C CYS A 296 13.39 6.73 -2.40
N TYR A 297 13.85 6.23 -1.23
CA TYR A 297 15.05 6.68 -0.51
C TYR A 297 16.36 6.76 -1.32
N GLN A 298 16.55 5.92 -2.35
CA GLN A 298 17.81 5.83 -3.13
C GLN A 298 17.68 6.30 -4.60
N GLN A 299 16.57 6.92 -4.99
CA GLN A 299 16.27 7.19 -6.40
C GLN A 299 17.22 8.26 -7.01
N THR A 300 18.20 7.86 -7.84
CA THR A 300 19.22 8.77 -8.40
C THR A 300 18.81 9.52 -9.66
N VAL A 301 17.75 9.08 -10.35
CA VAL A 301 17.13 9.76 -11.50
C VAL A 301 15.68 10.08 -11.16
N ALA A 302 15.09 11.09 -11.78
CA ALA A 302 13.64 11.28 -11.69
C ALA A 302 12.93 10.12 -12.40
N ALA A 303 11.85 9.59 -11.82
CA ALA A 303 10.90 8.81 -12.60
C ALA A 303 10.19 9.74 -13.59
N PHE A 304 9.70 9.19 -14.70
CA PHE A 304 8.89 9.91 -15.67
C PHE A 304 7.71 10.64 -14.99
N GLY A 305 7.32 11.82 -15.48
CA GLY A 305 6.33 12.71 -14.83
C GLY A 305 6.77 13.34 -13.48
N SER A 306 7.55 12.63 -12.66
CA SER A 306 7.96 13.07 -11.32
C SER A 306 9.06 14.14 -11.35
N ARG A 307 8.76 15.32 -10.79
CA ARG A 307 9.66 16.39 -10.28
C ARG A 307 11.15 16.47 -10.69
N ALA A 308 11.50 16.33 -11.98
CA ALA A 308 12.82 16.68 -12.50
C ALA A 308 13.19 18.16 -12.22
N LYS A 309 12.20 19.06 -12.14
CA LYS A 309 12.40 20.50 -11.92
C LYS A 309 12.69 20.88 -10.44
N LEU A 310 12.15 20.17 -9.45
CA LEU A 310 12.26 20.59 -8.04
C LEU A 310 13.57 20.16 -7.36
N ARG A 311 14.20 19.06 -7.81
CA ARG A 311 15.52 18.63 -7.29
C ARG A 311 16.62 19.68 -7.49
N SER A 312 16.47 20.59 -8.46
CA SER A 312 17.38 21.73 -8.65
C SER A 312 17.50 22.65 -7.42
N TRP A 313 16.47 22.69 -6.56
CA TRP A 313 16.47 23.44 -5.30
C TRP A 313 17.08 22.68 -4.11
N LEU A 314 17.03 21.35 -4.13
CA LEU A 314 17.55 20.48 -3.06
C LEU A 314 19.00 20.01 -3.30
N SER A 315 19.50 20.08 -4.54
CA SER A 315 20.83 19.62 -4.97
C SER A 315 22.05 20.37 -4.40
N ASN A 316 21.87 21.21 -3.38
CA ASN A 316 22.96 21.91 -2.69
C ASN A 316 23.67 21.07 -1.60
N ASP A 317 23.19 19.87 -1.27
CA ASP A 317 23.84 18.98 -0.30
C ASP A 317 24.70 17.89 -1.00
N GLN A 318 25.91 18.29 -1.41
CA GLN A 318 26.86 17.45 -2.15
C GLN A 318 27.67 16.53 -1.22
N ASN A 319 27.11 15.44 -0.68
CA ASN A 319 27.93 14.57 0.19
C ASN A 319 27.62 13.06 0.26
N THR A 320 27.09 12.45 -0.80
CA THR A 320 26.98 10.97 -0.90
C THR A 320 27.86 10.42 -2.04
N GLN A 321 29.08 10.01 -1.69
CA GLN A 321 29.92 9.17 -2.56
C GLN A 321 29.53 7.70 -2.40
N TRP A 322 29.06 7.08 -3.47
CA TRP A 322 28.74 5.66 -3.51
C TRP A 322 30.00 4.80 -3.71
N PRO A 323 30.12 3.63 -3.05
CA PRO A 323 31.30 2.77 -3.15
C PRO A 323 31.37 2.04 -4.51
N PRO A 324 32.58 1.68 -4.99
CA PRO A 324 32.77 1.05 -6.30
C PRO A 324 32.42 -0.46 -6.31
N SER A 325 32.19 -0.97 -7.51
CA SER A 325 31.58 -2.27 -7.79
C SER A 325 32.37 -3.50 -7.35
N GLY A 326 31.68 -4.35 -6.58
CA GLY A 326 31.97 -5.76 -6.31
C GLY A 326 30.64 -6.51 -6.13
N PHE A 327 30.66 -7.83 -5.99
CA PHE A 327 29.44 -8.58 -5.66
C PHE A 327 28.88 -8.09 -4.31
N ILE A 328 27.64 -7.61 -4.31
CA ILE A 328 26.95 -7.14 -3.10
C ILE A 328 25.87 -8.15 -2.75
N ASP A 329 25.87 -8.61 -1.49
CA ASP A 329 24.81 -9.44 -0.95
C ASP A 329 23.52 -8.63 -0.87
N GLN A 330 22.57 -8.98 -1.75
CA GLN A 330 21.28 -8.29 -1.88
C GLN A 330 20.49 -8.32 -0.56
N GLY A 331 20.57 -9.39 0.23
CA GLY A 331 19.90 -9.47 1.54
C GLY A 331 20.50 -8.53 2.59
N SER A 332 21.72 -8.04 2.36
CA SER A 332 22.37 -7.01 3.20
C SER A 332 22.12 -5.57 2.74
N LEU A 333 21.60 -5.40 1.51
CA LEU A 333 21.20 -4.11 0.95
C LEU A 333 19.73 -3.78 1.18
N MET A 334 18.87 -4.79 1.39
CA MET A 334 17.48 -4.55 1.77
C MET A 334 17.47 -3.72 3.05
N ASN A 335 16.82 -2.55 2.99
CA ASN A 335 16.43 -1.84 4.18
C ASN A 335 15.25 -2.62 4.80
N TRP A 336 15.54 -3.41 5.84
CA TRP A 336 14.55 -4.13 6.64
C TRP A 336 13.61 -3.23 7.46
N ALA A 337 13.59 -1.93 7.15
CA ALA A 337 12.68 -0.92 7.66
C ALA A 337 11.99 -0.14 6.53
N SER A 338 12.02 -0.66 5.29
CA SER A 338 11.23 -0.13 4.19
C SER A 338 9.89 -0.86 4.10
N THR A 339 8.83 -0.10 3.90
CA THR A 339 7.45 -0.59 3.69
C THR A 339 7.18 -1.03 2.25
N ASP A 340 8.07 -0.69 1.30
CA ASP A 340 7.93 -1.09 -0.10
C ASP A 340 8.24 -2.58 -0.33
N ALA A 341 7.59 -3.17 -1.33
CA ALA A 341 7.72 -4.59 -1.68
C ALA A 341 9.13 -5.02 -2.15
N PHE A 342 10.08 -4.09 -2.28
CA PHE A 342 11.45 -4.31 -2.76
C PHE A 342 12.52 -4.01 -1.69
N GLY A 343 12.14 -3.65 -0.46
CA GLY A 343 13.05 -3.42 0.66
C GLY A 343 14.00 -2.23 0.45
N ALA A 344 13.50 -1.07 0.04
CA ALA A 344 14.23 0.15 -0.34
C ALA A 344 15.17 0.00 -1.54
N PHE A 345 14.86 -0.90 -2.48
CA PHE A 345 15.46 -0.77 -3.81
C PHE A 345 14.93 0.49 -4.52
N SER A 346 15.59 0.92 -5.59
CA SER A 346 15.11 2.03 -6.42
C SER A 346 13.73 1.69 -6.98
N CYS A 347 12.69 2.41 -6.52
CA CYS A 347 11.25 2.10 -6.66
C CYS A 347 10.79 1.40 -7.94
N TYR A 348 11.30 1.80 -9.10
CA TYR A 348 10.87 1.25 -10.40
C TYR A 348 11.95 0.44 -11.13
N MET A 349 13.16 0.30 -10.57
CA MET A 349 14.30 -0.39 -11.20
C MET A 349 14.84 0.23 -12.52
N ASN A 350 14.23 1.31 -13.04
CA ASN A 350 14.53 1.89 -14.38
C ASN A 350 16.03 2.12 -14.67
N PRO A 351 16.88 2.60 -13.73
CA PRO A 351 18.33 2.71 -13.98
C PRO A 351 19.01 1.35 -14.22
N ALA A 352 18.59 0.30 -13.51
CA ALA A 352 19.11 -1.05 -13.68
C ALA A 352 18.64 -1.66 -15.01
N ALA A 353 17.36 -1.47 -15.36
CA ALA A 353 16.82 -1.84 -16.67
C ALA A 353 17.56 -1.12 -17.82
N GLN A 354 17.78 0.19 -17.70
CA GLN A 354 18.47 1.01 -18.68
C GLN A 354 19.94 0.62 -18.85
N ASN A 355 20.66 0.39 -17.75
CA ASN A 355 22.04 -0.11 -17.79
C ASN A 355 22.11 -1.49 -18.44
N TYR A 356 21.14 -2.36 -18.11
CA TYR A 356 21.08 -3.72 -18.63
C TYR A 356 20.82 -3.75 -20.14
N LEU A 357 19.73 -3.14 -20.60
CA LEU A 357 19.33 -3.14 -22.02
C LEU A 357 20.34 -2.46 -22.95
N ASN A 358 21.13 -1.51 -22.45
CA ASN A 358 22.14 -0.82 -23.25
C ASN A 358 23.50 -1.51 -23.34
N GLN A 359 23.72 -2.62 -22.64
CA GLN A 359 24.93 -3.42 -22.83
C GLN A 359 25.02 -3.95 -24.27
N THR A 360 26.19 -3.83 -24.88
CA THR A 360 26.44 -4.31 -26.26
C THR A 360 26.08 -5.79 -26.44
N ALA A 361 26.33 -6.63 -25.43
CA ALA A 361 25.99 -8.05 -25.47
C ALA A 361 24.47 -8.30 -25.38
N VAL A 362 23.74 -7.50 -24.61
CA VAL A 362 22.27 -7.60 -24.46
C VAL A 362 21.59 -7.12 -25.75
N ARG A 363 21.98 -5.94 -26.26
CA ARG A 363 21.51 -5.44 -27.58
C ARG A 363 21.72 -6.45 -28.71
N ALA A 364 22.89 -7.09 -28.77
CA ALA A 364 23.17 -8.12 -29.76
C ALA A 364 22.31 -9.39 -29.57
N ALA A 365 22.03 -9.79 -28.33
CA ALA A 365 21.16 -10.92 -28.03
C ALA A 365 19.66 -10.65 -28.33
N LEU A 366 19.25 -9.38 -28.30
CA LEU A 366 17.90 -8.91 -28.65
C LEU A 366 17.79 -8.44 -30.12
N HIS A 367 18.80 -8.74 -30.95
CA HIS A 367 18.83 -8.39 -32.37
C HIS A 367 18.69 -6.89 -32.69
N ILE A 368 19.02 -6.02 -31.73
CA ILE A 368 18.92 -4.57 -31.87
C ILE A 368 19.99 -4.07 -32.86
N PRO A 369 19.63 -3.36 -33.94
CA PRO A 369 20.57 -2.84 -34.91
C PRO A 369 21.49 -1.78 -34.28
N ALA A 370 22.64 -1.55 -34.92
CA ALA A 370 23.62 -0.57 -34.45
C ALA A 370 23.11 0.88 -34.61
N GLU A 371 22.14 1.07 -35.49
CA GLU A 371 21.49 2.33 -35.82
C GLU A 371 20.32 2.70 -34.89
N ALA A 372 19.77 1.74 -34.13
CA ALA A 372 18.72 2.02 -33.15
C ALA A 372 19.28 2.82 -31.95
N PRO A 373 18.50 3.74 -31.35
CA PRO A 373 18.94 4.55 -30.22
C PRO A 373 19.37 3.70 -29.01
N PHE A 374 20.10 4.30 -28.07
CA PHE A 374 20.22 3.71 -26.73
C PHE A 374 18.84 3.74 -26.08
N TRP A 375 18.47 2.64 -25.43
CA TRP A 375 17.20 2.52 -24.73
C TRP A 375 17.11 3.52 -23.59
N THR A 376 16.00 4.23 -23.53
CA THR A 376 15.52 4.94 -22.35
C THR A 376 14.13 4.42 -22.04
N ASP A 377 13.78 4.45 -20.76
CA ASP A 377 12.50 3.95 -20.28
C ASP A 377 11.32 4.75 -20.85
N CYS A 378 11.42 6.07 -20.84
CA CYS A 378 10.54 6.97 -21.58
C CYS A 378 11.32 7.92 -22.49
N ASN A 379 10.63 8.50 -23.47
CA ASN A 379 11.16 9.52 -24.36
C ASN A 379 10.40 10.84 -24.14
N ASP A 380 10.94 11.69 -23.27
CA ASP A 380 10.34 12.97 -22.86
C ASP A 380 10.06 13.92 -24.05
N ASP A 381 10.85 13.85 -25.13
CA ASP A 381 10.64 14.66 -26.35
C ASP A 381 9.39 14.22 -27.13
N ILE A 382 9.07 12.92 -27.11
CA ILE A 382 7.79 12.43 -27.63
C ILE A 382 6.66 12.95 -26.75
N ASN A 383 6.79 12.83 -25.42
CA ASN A 383 5.77 13.26 -24.48
C ASN A 383 5.44 14.77 -24.60
N GLU A 384 6.46 15.65 -24.61
CA GLU A 384 6.29 17.10 -24.71
C GLU A 384 5.63 17.55 -26.03
N HIS A 385 5.73 16.75 -27.10
CA HIS A 385 5.19 17.06 -28.42
C HIS A 385 4.00 16.18 -28.84
N TYR A 386 3.51 15.30 -27.95
CA TYR A 386 2.40 14.39 -28.22
C TYR A 386 1.07 15.16 -28.28
N GLN A 387 0.26 14.89 -29.30
CA GLN A 387 -1.06 15.49 -29.46
C GLN A 387 -2.13 14.49 -29.00
N GLN A 388 -2.59 14.65 -27.76
CA GLN A 388 -3.69 13.87 -27.22
C GLN A 388 -4.98 14.20 -27.98
N GLY A 389 -5.55 13.20 -28.66
CA GLY A 389 -6.80 13.28 -29.39
C GLY A 389 -8.02 12.84 -28.56
N HIS A 390 -7.81 11.96 -27.59
CA HIS A 390 -8.87 11.37 -26.76
C HIS A 390 -8.59 11.54 -25.25
N ASN A 391 -8.63 12.79 -24.77
CA ASN A 391 -8.58 13.11 -23.33
C ASN A 391 -9.83 12.63 -22.53
N ASP A 392 -10.85 12.16 -23.24
CA ASP A 392 -11.95 11.35 -22.71
C ASP A 392 -12.29 10.25 -23.72
N THR A 393 -12.19 8.99 -23.29
CA THR A 393 -12.35 7.83 -24.18
C THR A 393 -13.81 7.36 -24.33
N THR A 394 -14.80 8.04 -23.74
CA THR A 394 -16.23 7.66 -23.79
C THR A 394 -16.67 7.33 -25.22
N LYS A 395 -16.34 8.20 -26.18
CA LYS A 395 -16.67 7.99 -27.60
C LYS A 395 -16.06 6.72 -28.22
N VAL A 396 -14.88 6.31 -27.76
CA VAL A 396 -14.21 5.08 -28.22
C VAL A 396 -14.92 3.85 -27.65
N PHE A 397 -15.39 3.93 -26.40
CA PHE A 397 -16.26 2.90 -25.81
C PHE A 397 -17.62 2.85 -26.51
N ASP A 398 -18.22 3.99 -26.89
CA ASP A 398 -19.45 4.04 -27.69
C ASP A 398 -19.29 3.30 -29.03
N GLU A 399 -18.17 3.52 -29.73
CA GLU A 399 -17.86 2.85 -30.99
C GLU A 399 -17.69 1.34 -30.81
N MET A 400 -17.00 0.90 -29.74
CA MET A 400 -16.88 -0.51 -29.40
C MET A 400 -18.24 -1.14 -29.05
N ILE A 401 -19.11 -0.45 -28.31
CA ILE A 401 -20.45 -0.93 -27.96
C ILE A 401 -21.35 -1.01 -29.20
N ALA A 402 -21.39 0.04 -30.02
CA ALA A 402 -22.18 0.11 -31.23
C ALA A 402 -21.77 -0.90 -32.31
N SER A 403 -20.52 -1.40 -32.28
CA SER A 403 -20.02 -2.45 -33.18
C SER A 403 -20.74 -3.80 -33.04
N GLY A 404 -21.41 -4.04 -31.90
CA GLY A 404 -22.01 -5.32 -31.54
C GLY A 404 -21.01 -6.47 -31.35
N TYR A 405 -19.70 -6.20 -31.36
CA TYR A 405 -18.66 -7.20 -31.20
C TYR A 405 -18.69 -7.81 -29.79
N LYS A 406 -18.34 -9.10 -29.69
CA LYS A 406 -18.27 -9.77 -28.38
C LYS A 406 -16.92 -9.52 -27.75
N LEU A 407 -16.90 -8.71 -26.69
CA LEU A 407 -15.67 -8.33 -26.00
C LEU A 407 -15.85 -8.40 -24.48
N ARG A 408 -14.82 -8.86 -23.77
CA ARG A 408 -14.73 -8.73 -22.32
C ARG A 408 -13.65 -7.72 -21.95
N MET A 409 -13.99 -6.75 -21.12
CA MET A 409 -13.12 -5.68 -20.65
C MET A 409 -12.80 -5.91 -19.17
N LEU A 410 -11.56 -5.66 -18.76
CA LEU A 410 -11.15 -5.49 -17.36
C LEU A 410 -10.56 -4.09 -17.19
N ILE A 411 -11.19 -3.26 -16.37
CA ILE A 411 -10.60 -2.02 -15.89
C ILE A 411 -10.12 -2.31 -14.47
N TYR A 412 -8.82 -2.17 -14.23
CA TYR A 412 -8.24 -2.43 -12.92
C TYR A 412 -7.36 -1.28 -12.45
N ASN A 413 -7.37 -1.01 -11.15
CA ASN A 413 -6.62 0.11 -10.58
C ASN A 413 -5.99 -0.30 -9.25
N GLY A 414 -4.72 0.03 -9.05
CA GLY A 414 -4.18 0.18 -7.72
C GLY A 414 -4.86 1.35 -7.01
N ASP A 415 -5.31 1.14 -5.77
CA ASP A 415 -6.10 2.13 -5.02
C ASP A 415 -5.25 3.20 -4.29
N VAL A 416 -3.92 3.17 -4.41
CA VAL A 416 -2.99 4.19 -3.87
C VAL A 416 -2.22 4.99 -4.94
N ASP A 417 -2.66 4.90 -6.20
CA ASP A 417 -2.18 5.71 -7.32
C ASP A 417 -2.85 7.11 -7.35
N THR A 418 -2.08 8.17 -7.57
CA THR A 418 -2.64 9.51 -7.85
C THR A 418 -2.60 9.92 -9.32
N ALA A 419 -1.76 9.29 -10.16
CA ALA A 419 -1.66 9.63 -11.58
C ALA A 419 -2.94 9.23 -12.34
N CYS A 420 -3.43 8.01 -12.11
CA CYS A 420 -4.66 7.49 -12.70
C CYS A 420 -5.49 6.78 -11.62
N ASN A 421 -5.94 7.56 -10.65
CA ASN A 421 -6.59 7.08 -9.43
C ASN A 421 -7.87 6.27 -9.72
N PHE A 422 -8.17 5.31 -8.85
CA PHE A 422 -9.25 4.34 -9.09
C PHE A 422 -10.66 4.94 -9.16
N LEU A 423 -10.89 6.13 -8.56
CA LEU A 423 -12.20 6.78 -8.59
C LEU A 423 -12.48 7.40 -9.95
N GLY A 424 -11.46 7.92 -10.65
CA GLY A 424 -11.60 8.41 -12.03
C GLY A 424 -12.17 7.33 -12.95
N ASP A 425 -11.56 6.13 -12.91
CA ASP A 425 -11.99 4.98 -13.71
C ASP A 425 -13.31 4.34 -13.21
N GLU A 426 -13.55 4.28 -11.90
CA GLU A 426 -14.86 3.86 -11.37
C GLU A 426 -15.99 4.80 -11.81
N TRP A 427 -15.77 6.11 -11.81
CA TRP A 427 -16.77 7.09 -12.22
C TRP A 427 -17.00 7.09 -13.73
N PHE A 428 -15.95 6.85 -14.52
CA PHE A 428 -16.06 6.63 -15.97
C PHE A 428 -16.93 5.40 -16.29
N VAL A 429 -16.67 4.25 -15.66
CA VAL A 429 -17.46 3.03 -15.89
C VAL A 429 -18.90 3.17 -15.37
N GLU A 430 -19.12 3.86 -14.25
CA GLU A 430 -20.48 4.16 -13.76
C GLU A 430 -21.24 5.13 -14.69
N ALA A 431 -20.56 6.07 -15.35
CA ALA A 431 -21.17 6.94 -16.36
C ALA A 431 -21.65 6.12 -17.57
N LEU A 432 -20.79 5.28 -18.15
CA LEU A 432 -21.15 4.34 -19.23
C LEU A 432 -22.31 3.41 -18.81
N LYS A 433 -22.29 2.89 -17.57
CA LYS A 433 -23.37 2.06 -17.03
C LYS A 433 -24.71 2.81 -16.98
N ASN A 434 -24.71 4.11 -16.71
CA ASN A 434 -25.93 4.92 -16.67
C ASN A 434 -26.42 5.28 -18.09
N GLU A 435 -25.52 5.60 -19.01
CA GLU A 435 -25.85 5.91 -20.41
C GLU A 435 -26.47 4.71 -21.15
N TYR A 436 -25.79 3.55 -21.09
CA TYR A 436 -26.27 2.32 -21.75
C TYR A 436 -27.26 1.52 -20.91
N ASN A 437 -27.59 1.98 -19.69
CA ASN A 437 -28.40 1.24 -18.71
C ASN A 437 -27.90 -0.21 -18.53
N MET A 438 -26.59 -0.36 -18.33
CA MET A 438 -25.93 -1.67 -18.24
C MET A 438 -26.43 -2.44 -17.01
N THR A 439 -26.54 -3.76 -17.14
CA THR A 439 -26.95 -4.63 -16.03
C THR A 439 -25.76 -4.89 -15.12
N ILE A 440 -25.88 -4.59 -13.82
CA ILE A 440 -24.90 -5.02 -12.82
C ILE A 440 -25.05 -6.53 -12.64
N THR A 441 -24.10 -7.30 -13.16
CA THR A 441 -24.07 -8.78 -13.08
C THR A 441 -23.44 -9.27 -11.79
N THR A 442 -22.60 -8.44 -11.15
CA THR A 442 -22.03 -8.72 -9.84
C THR A 442 -21.87 -7.40 -9.08
N PRO A 443 -22.59 -7.18 -7.96
CA PRO A 443 -22.41 -6.00 -7.11
C PRO A 443 -20.99 -5.88 -6.56
N ARG A 444 -20.61 -4.68 -6.07
CA ARG A 444 -19.29 -4.49 -5.44
C ARG A 444 -19.13 -5.42 -4.24
N HIS A 445 -18.08 -6.23 -4.24
CA HIS A 445 -17.73 -7.15 -3.17
C HIS A 445 -16.20 -7.33 -3.13
N PRO A 446 -15.60 -7.72 -1.99
CA PRO A 446 -14.18 -8.01 -1.93
C PRO A 446 -13.84 -9.27 -2.72
N TRP A 447 -12.65 -9.29 -3.35
CA TRP A 447 -12.02 -10.49 -3.87
C TRP A 447 -10.74 -10.79 -3.08
N PHE A 448 -10.33 -12.06 -3.04
CA PHE A 448 -9.30 -12.53 -2.12
C PHE A 448 -8.10 -13.17 -2.81
N PHE A 449 -6.88 -12.82 -2.40
CA PHE A 449 -5.65 -13.50 -2.81
C PHE A 449 -5.23 -14.53 -1.76
N GLN A 450 -4.75 -15.68 -2.21
CA GLN A 450 -4.14 -16.72 -1.39
C GLN A 450 -2.96 -17.33 -2.14
N GLU A 451 -1.74 -17.13 -1.65
CA GLU A 451 -0.51 -17.63 -2.31
C GLU A 451 -0.42 -19.16 -2.31
N ASP A 452 -0.79 -19.81 -1.20
CA ASP A 452 -0.83 -21.27 -1.05
C ASP A 452 -1.86 -21.64 0.04
N ALA A 453 -2.39 -22.87 0.00
CA ALA A 453 -3.34 -23.38 0.99
C ALA A 453 -2.83 -23.39 2.44
N LYS A 454 -1.51 -23.27 2.68
CA LYS A 454 -0.92 -23.08 4.03
C LYS A 454 -1.05 -21.65 4.57
N TYR A 455 -1.27 -20.66 3.71
CA TYR A 455 -1.38 -19.25 4.07
C TYR A 455 -2.84 -18.83 4.23
N MET A 456 -3.08 -17.75 4.99
CA MET A 456 -4.40 -17.12 5.06
C MET A 456 -4.72 -16.42 3.74
N PHE A 457 -5.98 -16.43 3.32
CA PHE A 457 -6.45 -15.54 2.27
C PHE A 457 -6.55 -14.10 2.82
N GLN A 458 -6.26 -13.12 1.98
CA GLN A 458 -6.36 -11.69 2.29
C GLN A 458 -7.27 -10.99 1.27
N ILE A 459 -7.91 -9.88 1.66
CA ILE A 459 -8.60 -9.02 0.68
C ILE A 459 -7.54 -8.47 -0.26
N ALA A 460 -7.67 -8.79 -1.54
CA ALA A 460 -6.81 -8.29 -2.59
C ALA A 460 -7.37 -7.03 -3.27
N GLY A 461 -8.60 -6.66 -2.93
CA GLY A 461 -9.31 -5.46 -3.40
C GLY A 461 -10.80 -5.74 -3.58
N TYR A 462 -11.47 -4.91 -4.39
CA TYR A 462 -12.91 -5.01 -4.62
C TYR A 462 -13.25 -5.15 -6.11
N ARG A 463 -14.34 -5.84 -6.43
CA ARG A 463 -14.80 -6.04 -7.81
C ARG A 463 -16.28 -5.74 -7.97
N LYS A 464 -16.64 -5.04 -9.06
CA LYS A 464 -18.00 -4.84 -9.58
C LYS A 464 -18.03 -5.25 -11.05
N SER A 465 -19.12 -5.86 -11.51
CA SER A 465 -19.23 -6.34 -12.90
C SER A 465 -20.52 -5.89 -13.57
N PHE A 466 -20.39 -5.53 -14.85
CA PHE A 466 -21.44 -5.00 -15.70
C PHE A 466 -21.56 -5.82 -16.99
N SER A 467 -22.76 -5.86 -17.59
CA SER A 467 -22.98 -6.43 -18.91
C SER A 467 -23.99 -5.63 -19.72
N TYR A 468 -23.72 -5.53 -21.03
CA TYR A 468 -24.63 -4.98 -22.02
C TYR A 468 -24.47 -5.73 -23.34
N GLU A 469 -25.54 -6.34 -23.82
CA GLU A 469 -25.56 -7.18 -25.03
C GLU A 469 -24.39 -8.20 -25.10
N ASN A 470 -23.40 -7.96 -25.96
CA ASN A 470 -22.23 -8.82 -26.16
C ASN A 470 -20.99 -8.39 -25.37
N ILE A 471 -21.09 -7.31 -24.58
CA ILE A 471 -19.99 -6.73 -23.80
C ILE A 471 -20.16 -7.02 -22.30
N THR A 472 -19.03 -7.26 -21.65
CA THR A 472 -18.91 -7.36 -20.19
C THR A 472 -17.74 -6.52 -19.71
N ILE A 473 -17.93 -5.79 -18.61
CA ILE A 473 -16.89 -4.98 -17.97
C ILE A 473 -16.73 -5.48 -16.54
N ASP A 474 -15.53 -5.95 -16.19
CA ASP A 474 -15.10 -6.11 -14.81
C ASP A 474 -14.35 -4.85 -14.37
N LEU A 475 -14.80 -4.20 -13.29
CA LEU A 475 -14.09 -3.11 -12.62
C LEU A 475 -13.49 -3.66 -11.33
N VAL A 476 -12.18 -3.52 -11.13
CA VAL A 476 -11.43 -4.18 -10.04
C VAL A 476 -10.42 -3.23 -9.39
N THR A 477 -10.50 -3.01 -8.08
CA THR A 477 -9.37 -2.42 -7.34
C THR A 477 -8.37 -3.50 -6.90
N VAL A 478 -7.10 -3.12 -6.79
CA VAL A 478 -6.02 -3.93 -6.20
C VAL A 478 -5.48 -3.20 -4.97
N LYS A 479 -5.73 -3.76 -3.79
CA LYS A 479 -5.53 -3.10 -2.49
C LYS A 479 -4.07 -2.83 -2.19
N GLY A 480 -3.73 -1.56 -1.98
CA GLY A 480 -2.39 -1.09 -1.65
C GLY A 480 -1.39 -1.27 -2.80
N ALA A 481 -1.87 -1.31 -4.04
CA ALA A 481 -1.06 -1.11 -5.23
C ALA A 481 -1.16 0.35 -5.71
N GLY A 482 -0.06 0.89 -6.22
CA GLY A 482 -0.05 2.12 -6.99
C GLY A 482 -0.29 1.87 -8.49
N HIS A 483 0.28 2.74 -9.31
CA HIS A 483 0.11 2.78 -10.77
C HIS A 483 0.56 1.48 -11.43
N PHE A 484 1.77 1.02 -11.07
CA PHE A 484 2.38 -0.21 -11.57
C PHE A 484 1.90 -1.41 -10.75
N VAL A 485 0.62 -1.75 -10.87
CA VAL A 485 -0.04 -2.81 -10.06
C VAL A 485 0.74 -4.14 -9.99
N PRO A 486 1.36 -4.65 -11.08
CA PRO A 486 2.12 -5.90 -11.00
C PRO A 486 3.49 -5.74 -10.30
N THR A 487 4.03 -4.52 -10.22
CA THR A 487 5.21 -4.18 -9.41
C THR A 487 4.83 -4.22 -7.92
N ASP A 488 3.77 -3.51 -7.54
CA ASP A 488 3.44 -3.32 -6.11
C ASP A 488 2.72 -4.51 -5.47
N ARG A 489 1.87 -5.21 -6.22
CA ARG A 489 1.10 -6.39 -5.74
C ARG A 489 1.18 -7.55 -6.75
N PRO A 490 2.37 -8.11 -7.01
CA PRO A 490 2.61 -9.09 -8.07
C PRO A 490 1.78 -10.38 -7.94
N GLY A 491 1.63 -10.91 -6.71
CA GLY A 491 0.81 -12.10 -6.43
C GLY A 491 -0.68 -11.88 -6.75
N PRO A 492 -1.34 -10.87 -6.15
CA PRO A 492 -2.68 -10.43 -6.52
C PRO A 492 -2.85 -10.15 -8.02
N ALA A 493 -1.93 -9.42 -8.65
CA ALA A 493 -1.99 -9.08 -10.07
C ALA A 493 -1.98 -10.33 -10.98
N LEU A 494 -1.09 -11.30 -10.71
CA LEU A 494 -1.08 -12.57 -11.44
C LEU A 494 -2.37 -13.37 -11.24
N GLN A 495 -2.96 -13.35 -10.05
CA GLN A 495 -4.24 -14.01 -9.79
C GLN A 495 -5.40 -13.34 -10.55
N MET A 496 -5.46 -12.01 -10.52
CA MET A 496 -6.45 -11.20 -11.23
C MET A 496 -6.42 -11.48 -12.73
N VAL A 497 -5.26 -11.35 -13.38
CA VAL A 497 -5.14 -11.60 -14.84
C VAL A 497 -5.43 -13.06 -15.19
N THR A 498 -4.99 -14.01 -14.36
CA THR A 498 -5.27 -15.45 -14.56
C THR A 498 -6.77 -15.74 -14.52
N ASN A 499 -7.51 -15.12 -13.59
CA ASN A 499 -8.95 -15.30 -13.46
C ASN A 499 -9.74 -14.57 -14.55
N PHE A 500 -9.22 -13.43 -15.03
CA PHE A 500 -9.72 -12.78 -16.23
C PHE A 500 -9.59 -13.69 -17.46
N ILE A 501 -8.38 -14.11 -17.84
CA ILE A 501 -8.17 -14.89 -19.08
C ILE A 501 -8.81 -16.29 -19.04
N ASN A 502 -8.95 -16.91 -17.86
CA ASN A 502 -9.64 -18.21 -17.72
C ASN A 502 -11.19 -18.11 -17.75
N ASN A 503 -11.75 -16.90 -17.95
CA ASN A 503 -13.19 -16.64 -17.86
C ASN A 503 -13.81 -17.05 -16.52
N ALA A 504 -13.08 -16.86 -15.42
CA ALA A 504 -13.56 -17.19 -14.08
C ALA A 504 -14.58 -16.16 -13.59
N ALA A 505 -15.70 -16.65 -13.05
CA ALA A 505 -16.70 -15.80 -12.40
C ALA A 505 -16.23 -15.24 -11.05
N ASN A 506 -15.23 -15.89 -10.41
CA ASN A 506 -14.68 -15.51 -9.11
C ASN A 506 -13.17 -15.20 -9.25
N TYR A 507 -12.79 -13.96 -8.93
CA TYR A 507 -11.40 -13.49 -8.94
C TYR A 507 -10.57 -13.98 -7.74
N SER A 508 -11.21 -14.65 -6.78
CA SER A 508 -10.58 -15.29 -5.62
C SER A 508 -10.11 -16.73 -5.89
N SER A 509 -10.08 -17.16 -7.15
CA SER A 509 -9.63 -18.50 -7.51
C SER A 509 -8.11 -18.53 -7.53
N MET A 510 -7.47 -19.38 -6.72
CA MET A 510 -6.01 -19.56 -6.72
C MET A 510 -5.50 -19.96 -8.10
N THR A 511 -4.33 -19.44 -8.49
CA THR A 511 -3.74 -19.69 -9.81
C THR A 511 -3.24 -21.13 -10.01
N GLY A 512 -2.81 -21.79 -8.92
CA GLY A 512 -2.21 -23.12 -8.95
C GLY A 512 -0.78 -23.17 -9.51
N TYR A 513 -0.14 -22.03 -9.79
CA TYR A 513 1.26 -21.98 -10.22
C TYR A 513 2.21 -22.05 -9.01
N SER A 514 3.41 -22.61 -9.22
CA SER A 514 4.46 -22.61 -8.19
C SER A 514 5.11 -21.23 -8.10
N MET A 515 4.93 -20.56 -6.96
CA MET A 515 5.65 -19.32 -6.60
C MET A 515 7.04 -19.58 -5.99
N ASN A 516 7.48 -20.84 -5.90
CA ASN A 516 8.82 -21.19 -5.41
C ASN A 516 9.88 -20.73 -6.42
N ARG A 517 10.81 -19.87 -5.98
CA ARG A 517 11.96 -19.40 -6.77
C ARG A 517 12.83 -20.58 -7.24
N VAL A 518 13.23 -20.56 -8.51
CA VAL A 518 14.24 -21.46 -9.06
C VAL A 518 15.60 -21.20 -8.39
N ARG A 519 16.34 -22.27 -8.08
CA ARG A 519 17.64 -22.16 -7.44
C ARG A 519 18.64 -21.43 -8.34
N LEU A 520 19.26 -20.37 -7.82
CA LEU A 520 20.36 -19.65 -8.48
C LEU A 520 21.47 -20.60 -8.96
N LEU A 521 22.09 -20.25 -10.08
CA LEU A 521 23.28 -20.95 -10.57
C LEU A 521 24.41 -20.93 -9.52
N PRO A 522 25.22 -22.00 -9.37
CA PRO A 522 26.09 -22.21 -8.21
C PRO A 522 27.12 -21.10 -7.91
N GLN A 523 27.46 -20.27 -8.90
CA GLN A 523 28.39 -19.15 -8.76
C GLN A 523 27.82 -17.92 -8.01
N TYR A 524 26.54 -17.94 -7.60
CA TYR A 524 25.84 -16.80 -6.99
C TYR A 524 25.33 -17.04 -5.54
N ALA A 525 25.91 -17.98 -4.77
CA ALA A 525 25.44 -18.35 -3.42
C ALA A 525 26.33 -17.81 -2.27
N PRO A 526 25.76 -17.23 -1.18
CA PRO A 526 26.53 -16.62 -0.08
C PRO A 526 26.90 -17.57 1.09
N PRO A 527 27.92 -17.23 1.91
CA PRO A 527 28.30 -17.92 3.14
C PRO A 527 27.77 -17.26 4.44
N PRO A 528 27.60 -17.99 5.57
CA PRO A 528 26.97 -17.47 6.80
C PRO A 528 27.93 -16.77 7.81
N PRO A 529 27.45 -15.81 8.63
CA PRO A 529 28.24 -15.08 9.64
C PRO A 529 28.15 -15.66 11.10
N PRO A 530 29.12 -15.35 12.00
CA PRO A 530 29.14 -15.79 13.41
C PRO A 530 28.89 -14.67 14.47
N THR A 531 28.55 -15.06 15.71
CA THR A 531 28.12 -14.17 16.83
C THR A 531 29.09 -14.13 18.04
N CYS A 532 28.96 -13.15 18.96
CA CYS A 532 29.80 -12.97 20.17
C CYS A 532 29.04 -12.39 21.40
N ARG A 533 29.64 -12.43 22.60
CA ARG A 533 28.98 -12.35 23.93
C ARG A 533 29.36 -11.16 24.85
N SER A 534 28.54 -10.95 25.88
CA SER A 534 28.51 -9.88 26.92
C SER A 534 29.11 -10.27 28.30
N THR A 535 29.39 -9.29 29.19
CA THR A 535 29.46 -9.42 30.68
C THR A 535 29.10 -8.10 31.42
N THR A 536 28.68 -8.18 32.70
CA THR A 536 27.87 -7.17 33.44
C THR A 536 28.31 -6.91 34.89
N THR A 537 27.75 -5.86 35.54
CA THR A 537 27.56 -5.59 37.01
C THR A 537 27.20 -4.08 37.22
N TYR A 538 26.52 -3.55 38.25
CA TYR A 538 25.58 -4.03 39.30
C TYR A 538 25.00 -2.73 39.98
N LYS A 539 23.67 -2.43 39.92
CA LYS A 539 22.91 -1.46 40.79
C LYS A 539 21.36 -1.37 40.56
N ASP A 540 20.44 -2.23 41.02
CA ASP A 540 20.47 -3.70 41.24
C ASP A 540 19.08 -4.35 41.49
N THR A 541 18.08 -3.66 42.06
CA THR A 541 16.80 -4.32 42.43
C THR A 541 15.79 -4.38 41.30
N ASP A 542 15.62 -3.25 40.61
CA ASP A 542 14.72 -3.13 39.45
C ASP A 542 15.54 -3.14 38.15
N LEU A 543 16.87 -2.94 38.24
CA LEU A 543 17.79 -2.93 37.10
C LEU A 543 17.79 -4.31 36.42
N VAL A 544 17.37 -4.35 35.16
CA VAL A 544 17.45 -5.56 34.35
C VAL A 544 18.91 -5.74 33.90
N VAL A 545 19.62 -6.68 34.54
CA VAL A 545 21.06 -6.88 34.32
C VAL A 545 21.35 -7.78 33.11
N ASN A 546 20.46 -8.74 32.82
CA ASN A 546 20.58 -9.64 31.68
C ASN A 546 19.17 -9.98 31.19
N LEU A 547 18.83 -9.57 29.97
CA LEU A 547 17.58 -9.88 29.31
C LEU A 547 17.79 -11.14 28.45
N PRO A 548 17.14 -12.29 28.75
CA PRO A 548 17.35 -13.54 28.02
C PRO A 548 17.06 -13.40 26.52
N GLY A 549 17.75 -14.18 25.68
CA GLY A 549 17.52 -14.18 24.24
C GLY A 549 17.98 -12.93 23.48
N LEU A 550 18.48 -11.90 24.14
CA LEU A 550 18.95 -10.67 23.49
C LEU A 550 20.18 -10.94 22.59
N THR A 551 20.08 -10.61 21.30
CA THR A 551 21.12 -10.90 20.30
C THR A 551 22.21 -9.82 20.18
N TYR A 552 22.02 -8.67 20.83
CA TYR A 552 22.96 -7.54 20.85
C TYR A 552 23.29 -7.10 22.28
N SER A 553 24.19 -6.12 22.44
CA SER A 553 24.55 -5.55 23.75
C SER A 553 24.05 -4.10 23.86
N PRO A 554 23.05 -3.82 24.70
CA PRO A 554 22.57 -2.45 24.94
C PRO A 554 23.68 -1.53 25.45
N ASN A 555 23.69 -0.29 24.97
CA ASN A 555 24.55 0.79 25.48
C ASN A 555 23.86 1.67 26.55
N PHE A 556 22.61 1.34 26.90
CA PHE A 556 21.76 2.01 27.88
C PHE A 556 21.35 1.05 29.01
N LYS A 557 20.82 1.58 30.10
CA LYS A 557 20.23 0.78 31.18
C LYS A 557 18.71 0.74 31.09
N HIS A 558 18.12 -0.26 31.72
CA HIS A 558 16.68 -0.39 31.83
C HIS A 558 16.28 -1.03 33.15
N TYR A 559 15.10 -0.65 33.66
CA TYR A 559 14.61 -1.03 34.98
C TYR A 559 13.16 -1.51 34.88
N SER A 560 12.82 -2.63 35.49
CA SER A 560 11.47 -3.22 35.49
C SER A 560 11.05 -3.53 36.92
N GLY A 561 9.81 -3.18 37.29
CA GLY A 561 9.32 -3.29 38.66
C GLY A 561 7.87 -2.84 38.81
N TYR A 562 7.48 -2.45 40.03
CA TYR A 562 6.10 -2.06 40.35
C TYR A 562 6.00 -0.70 41.03
N LEU A 563 5.01 0.09 40.63
CA LEU A 563 4.62 1.37 41.21
C LEU A 563 3.29 1.24 41.95
N LYS A 564 3.15 1.95 43.06
CA LYS A 564 1.92 1.91 43.88
C LYS A 564 0.84 2.83 43.32
N ALA A 565 -0.32 2.27 43.04
CA ALA A 565 -1.52 3.01 42.65
C ALA A 565 -2.48 3.13 43.87
N SER A 566 -3.80 3.09 43.65
CA SER A 566 -4.76 2.98 44.77
C SER A 566 -4.46 1.76 45.65
N PRO A 567 -4.88 1.74 46.93
CA PRO A 567 -4.61 0.62 47.83
C PRO A 567 -4.94 -0.74 47.19
N GLY A 568 -4.01 -1.70 47.25
CA GLY A 568 -4.12 -3.01 46.62
C GLY A 568 -3.72 -3.07 45.14
N ASN A 569 -3.69 -1.95 44.42
CA ASN A 569 -3.34 -1.90 43.00
C ASN A 569 -1.83 -1.64 42.83
N ASN A 570 -1.16 -2.50 42.05
CA ASN A 570 0.26 -2.37 41.73
C ASN A 570 0.41 -2.37 40.21
N LEU A 571 0.93 -1.27 39.65
CA LEU A 571 1.14 -1.14 38.21
C LEU A 571 2.59 -1.49 37.87
N HIS A 572 2.77 -2.42 36.93
CA HIS A 572 4.09 -2.77 36.41
C HIS A 572 4.60 -1.66 35.49
N TYR A 573 5.92 -1.44 35.50
CA TYR A 573 6.59 -0.49 34.63
C TYR A 573 7.88 -1.07 34.06
N TRP A 574 8.26 -0.60 32.86
CA TRP A 574 9.59 -0.78 32.30
C TRP A 574 10.15 0.59 31.88
N LEU A 575 11.23 1.03 32.50
CA LEU A 575 11.94 2.28 32.20
C LEU A 575 13.17 1.98 31.33
N MET A 576 13.29 2.67 30.19
CA MET A 576 14.48 2.67 29.34
C MET A 576 15.23 4.00 29.51
N GLU A 577 16.52 3.96 29.91
CA GLU A 577 17.37 5.16 29.87
C GLU A 577 17.65 5.59 28.43
N SER A 578 17.86 6.90 28.23
CA SER A 578 18.32 7.44 26.94
C SER A 578 19.69 6.86 26.55
N GLN A 579 19.87 6.55 25.27
CA GLN A 579 21.16 6.18 24.65
C GLN A 579 22.06 7.41 24.41
N SER A 580 21.54 8.62 24.60
CA SER A 580 22.22 9.90 24.36
C SER A 580 22.82 10.46 25.65
N LEU A 581 22.06 11.20 26.47
CA LEU A 581 22.49 11.78 27.74
C LEU A 581 21.42 11.56 28.82
N PRO A 582 21.28 10.33 29.36
CA PRO A 582 20.16 9.96 30.23
C PRO A 582 20.00 10.85 31.48
N SER A 583 21.06 11.50 31.97
CA SER A 583 21.01 12.45 33.08
C SER A 583 20.28 13.77 32.80
N SER A 584 20.15 14.16 31.53
CA SER A 584 19.62 15.47 31.10
C SER A 584 18.52 15.38 30.05
N ASP A 585 18.44 14.28 29.31
CA ASP A 585 17.41 14.06 28.29
C ASP A 585 16.01 13.93 28.93
N PRO A 586 14.92 14.29 28.21
CA PRO A 586 13.56 14.29 28.74
C PRO A 586 13.10 12.96 29.34
N LEU A 587 12.02 13.01 30.12
CA LEU A 587 11.20 11.84 30.45
C LEU A 587 9.95 11.81 29.57
N ILE A 588 9.67 10.67 28.97
CA ILE A 588 8.43 10.38 28.26
C ILE A 588 7.74 9.24 29.00
N LEU A 589 6.48 9.42 29.40
CA LEU A 589 5.59 8.32 29.79
C LEU A 589 4.90 7.79 28.53
N TRP A 590 4.89 6.48 28.33
CA TRP A 590 4.14 5.79 27.28
C TRP A 590 2.99 4.97 27.85
N LEU A 591 1.82 5.07 27.20
CA LEU A 591 0.59 4.35 27.48
C LEU A 591 0.02 3.80 26.16
N ASN A 592 0.01 2.47 25.97
CA ASN A 592 -0.71 1.88 24.83
C ASN A 592 -2.24 2.04 24.99
N GLY A 593 -2.94 2.05 23.86
CA GLY A 593 -4.39 2.18 23.76
C GLY A 593 -5.12 0.86 23.65
N GLY A 594 -6.44 0.94 23.42
CA GLY A 594 -7.38 -0.11 23.81
C GLY A 594 -7.48 -0.15 25.35
N PRO A 595 -8.67 0.02 25.97
CA PRO A 595 -8.77 0.18 27.42
C PRO A 595 -8.53 -1.16 28.15
N GLY A 596 -7.26 -1.56 28.24
CA GLY A 596 -6.98 -2.98 28.18
C GLY A 596 -5.60 -3.50 27.81
N CYS A 597 -4.83 -2.76 27.00
CA CYS A 597 -3.63 -3.32 26.38
C CYS A 597 -2.34 -2.87 27.06
N SER A 598 -1.35 -3.74 27.02
CA SER A 598 -0.09 -3.59 27.72
C SER A 598 0.82 -2.60 27.00
N SER A 599 1.37 -1.64 27.75
CA SER A 599 2.45 -0.77 27.29
C SER A 599 3.75 -1.53 26.95
N LEU A 600 3.83 -2.85 27.19
CA LEU A 600 4.94 -3.69 26.73
C LEU A 600 4.78 -4.16 25.28
N GLY A 601 3.58 -4.02 24.68
CA GLY A 601 3.42 -4.03 23.23
C GLY A 601 4.30 -2.95 22.60
N GLY A 602 4.09 -1.68 22.98
CA GLY A 602 4.92 -0.55 22.53
C GLY A 602 6.43 -0.70 22.79
N VAL A 603 6.85 -1.45 23.83
CA VAL A 603 8.26 -1.79 24.07
C VAL A 603 8.83 -2.75 23.01
N LEU A 604 8.05 -3.71 22.54
CA LEU A 604 8.49 -4.86 21.76
C LEU A 604 8.08 -4.83 20.28
N THR A 605 7.07 -4.04 19.91
CA THR A 605 6.52 -4.01 18.54
C THR A 605 6.50 -2.63 17.90
N GLU A 606 6.75 -1.55 18.67
CA GLU A 606 6.65 -0.18 18.15
C GLU A 606 7.93 0.65 18.42
N ASN A 607 7.99 1.33 19.56
CA ASN A 607 8.89 2.46 19.81
C ASN A 607 9.98 2.15 20.84
N GLY A 608 9.91 0.99 21.51
CA GLY A 608 10.96 0.49 22.40
C GLY A 608 12.17 -0.10 21.68
N PRO A 609 13.28 -0.37 22.39
CA PRO A 609 14.58 -0.75 21.83
C PRO A 609 14.71 -2.22 21.38
N PHE A 610 13.66 -3.02 21.50
CA PHE A 610 13.71 -4.45 21.25
C PHE A 610 12.61 -4.86 20.29
N HIS A 611 12.90 -5.80 19.40
CA HIS A 611 11.88 -6.56 18.67
C HIS A 611 12.10 -8.06 18.93
N PRO A 612 11.04 -8.85 19.16
CA PRO A 612 11.19 -10.30 19.27
C PRO A 612 11.53 -10.91 17.91
N ASN A 613 12.26 -12.01 17.91
CA ASN A 613 12.42 -12.83 16.72
C ASN A 613 11.21 -13.77 16.54
N PRO A 614 10.95 -14.30 15.32
CA PRO A 614 9.84 -15.23 15.07
C PRO A 614 9.92 -16.53 15.87
N ASP A 615 11.07 -16.85 16.46
CA ASP A 615 11.23 -17.99 17.37
C ASP A 615 10.49 -17.81 18.72
N GLY A 616 10.04 -16.59 19.07
CA GLY A 616 9.35 -16.28 20.32
C GLY A 616 10.22 -16.42 21.57
N THR A 617 11.54 -16.47 21.43
CA THR A 617 12.52 -16.73 22.49
C THR A 617 13.71 -15.76 22.50
N THR A 618 14.03 -15.13 21.37
CA THR A 618 15.14 -14.19 21.22
C THR A 618 14.69 -12.79 20.77
N LEU A 619 15.54 -11.78 20.93
CA LEU A 619 15.26 -10.38 20.59
C LEU A 619 16.37 -9.76 19.71
N PHE A 620 16.02 -8.86 18.79
CA PHE A 620 16.94 -8.01 18.02
C PHE A 620 16.77 -6.50 18.34
N GLU A 621 17.66 -5.65 17.83
CA GLU A 621 17.65 -4.20 18.10
C GLU A 621 16.62 -3.48 17.22
N ASN A 622 15.72 -2.71 17.86
CA ASN A 622 15.03 -1.62 17.16
C ASN A 622 15.97 -0.40 17.09
N ILE A 623 16.54 -0.13 15.92
CA ILE A 623 17.46 0.98 15.72
C ILE A 623 16.78 2.37 15.68
N TYR A 624 15.43 2.41 15.65
CA TYR A 624 14.62 3.63 15.61
C TYR A 624 13.96 3.98 16.94
N SER A 625 14.30 3.26 18.02
CA SER A 625 13.63 3.39 19.31
C SER A 625 13.65 4.81 19.90
N TRP A 626 12.58 5.20 20.59
CA TRP A 626 12.46 6.54 21.18
C TRP A 626 13.52 6.82 22.25
N ASN A 627 14.04 5.76 22.90
CA ASN A 627 15.15 5.90 23.84
C ASN A 627 16.49 6.28 23.18
N LYS A 628 16.58 6.41 21.84
CA LYS A 628 17.72 7.07 21.18
C LYS A 628 17.86 8.56 21.61
N LYS A 629 16.79 9.20 22.11
CA LYS A 629 16.78 10.63 22.50
C LYS A 629 16.05 10.99 23.81
N ALA A 630 15.33 10.07 24.43
CA ALA A 630 14.63 10.33 25.70
C ALA A 630 14.81 9.16 26.68
N ASN A 631 14.52 9.40 27.95
CA ASN A 631 14.20 8.32 28.86
C ASN A 631 12.71 7.98 28.69
N VAL A 632 12.37 6.71 28.50
CA VAL A 632 10.97 6.29 28.22
C VAL A 632 10.48 5.34 29.29
N LEU A 633 9.41 5.72 29.99
CA LEU A 633 8.73 4.96 31.02
C LEU A 633 7.46 4.34 30.41
N TYR A 634 7.48 3.03 30.19
CA TYR A 634 6.31 2.27 29.76
C TYR A 634 5.55 1.83 31.01
N LEU A 635 4.27 2.20 31.14
CA LEU A 635 3.44 1.89 32.31
C LEU A 635 2.26 1.00 31.91
N GLU A 636 2.15 -0.19 32.48
CA GLU A 636 1.01 -1.08 32.22
C GLU A 636 -0.21 -0.65 33.05
N ALA A 637 -1.25 -0.16 32.40
CA ALA A 637 -2.46 0.35 33.03
C ALA A 637 -3.71 0.02 32.20
N PRO A 638 -4.90 -0.13 32.83
CA PRO A 638 -5.17 -0.16 34.27
C PRO A 638 -4.62 -1.42 34.98
N ARG A 639 -4.92 -1.57 36.28
CA ARG A 639 -4.63 -2.80 37.04
C ARG A 639 -5.16 -4.04 36.32
N ASN A 640 -4.46 -5.17 36.47
CA ASN A 640 -4.75 -6.44 35.79
C ASN A 640 -4.49 -6.45 34.26
N VAL A 641 -3.95 -5.37 33.67
CA VAL A 641 -3.37 -5.39 32.31
C VAL A 641 -1.93 -5.91 32.37
N GLY A 642 -1.58 -6.84 31.48
CA GLY A 642 -0.23 -7.38 31.36
C GLY A 642 0.30 -7.96 32.68
N PHE A 643 1.38 -7.40 33.24
CA PHE A 643 1.90 -7.81 34.55
C PHE A 643 1.41 -6.97 35.74
N SER A 644 0.64 -5.89 35.52
CA SER A 644 -0.03 -5.14 36.59
C SER A 644 -1.08 -6.00 37.29
N TYR A 645 -1.25 -5.84 38.60
CA TYR A 645 -2.16 -6.71 39.37
C TYR A 645 -2.83 -6.02 40.57
N GLN A 646 -3.91 -6.64 41.04
CA GLN A 646 -4.67 -6.23 42.21
C GLN A 646 -4.59 -7.26 43.34
N ASP A 647 -4.17 -6.83 44.53
CA ASP A 647 -4.33 -7.58 45.78
C ASP A 647 -5.76 -7.40 46.30
N THR A 648 -6.62 -8.35 45.95
CA THR A 648 -8.04 -8.38 46.34
C THR A 648 -8.27 -8.54 47.84
N SER A 649 -7.24 -8.89 48.62
CA SER A 649 -7.33 -8.91 50.10
C SER A 649 -7.22 -7.51 50.72
N VAL A 650 -6.58 -6.57 50.01
CA VAL A 650 -6.47 -5.16 50.40
C VAL A 650 -7.62 -4.34 49.79
N ASN A 651 -7.96 -4.59 48.53
CA ASN A 651 -8.99 -3.87 47.79
C ASN A 651 -9.62 -4.76 46.72
N ASN A 652 -10.91 -5.05 46.86
CA ASN A 652 -11.69 -5.86 45.92
C ASN A 652 -12.56 -5.00 44.98
N ASP A 653 -12.08 -3.82 44.59
CA ASP A 653 -12.73 -2.98 43.58
C ASP A 653 -12.73 -3.65 42.20
N THR A 654 -13.90 -3.84 41.62
CA THR A 654 -14.09 -4.48 40.31
C THR A 654 -14.43 -3.48 39.20
N VAL A 655 -14.41 -2.17 39.49
CA VAL A 655 -14.80 -1.13 38.52
C VAL A 655 -13.58 -0.63 37.75
N TYR A 656 -13.69 -0.59 36.43
CA TYR A 656 -12.71 -0.03 35.51
C TYR A 656 -13.38 1.10 34.71
N ASN A 657 -12.78 2.29 34.76
CA ASN A 657 -13.25 3.48 34.04
C ASN A 657 -12.14 4.54 33.99
N ASP A 658 -12.29 5.53 33.10
CA ASP A 658 -11.24 6.50 32.78
C ASP A 658 -10.75 7.30 33.97
N ASP A 659 -11.66 7.81 34.79
CA ASP A 659 -11.28 8.63 35.95
C ASP A 659 -10.50 7.82 36.99
N ARG A 660 -10.79 6.52 37.17
CA ARG A 660 -10.00 5.63 38.05
C ARG A 660 -8.66 5.26 37.44
N THR A 661 -8.60 4.99 36.13
CA THR A 661 -7.34 4.70 35.42
C THR A 661 -6.40 5.90 35.50
N ALA A 662 -6.89 7.11 35.22
CA ALA A 662 -6.12 8.35 35.38
C ALA A 662 -5.65 8.58 36.82
N TRP A 663 -6.50 8.28 37.82
CA TRP A 663 -6.14 8.40 39.23
C TRP A 663 -5.06 7.39 39.68
N ASP A 664 -5.18 6.12 39.28
CA ASP A 664 -4.18 5.09 39.53
C ASP A 664 -2.84 5.41 38.86
N ASN A 665 -2.87 5.92 37.62
CA ASN A 665 -1.67 6.37 36.90
C ASN A 665 -1.02 7.60 37.57
N PHE A 666 -1.81 8.56 38.07
CA PHE A 666 -1.30 9.69 38.86
C PHE A 666 -0.60 9.21 40.15
N LEU A 667 -1.19 8.25 40.87
CA LEU A 667 -0.58 7.69 42.08
C LEU A 667 0.71 6.94 41.76
N ALA A 668 0.73 6.13 40.70
CA ALA A 668 1.92 5.44 40.23
C ALA A 668 3.04 6.41 39.83
N LEU A 669 2.72 7.50 39.10
CA LEU A 669 3.68 8.57 38.78
C LEU A 669 4.20 9.29 40.03
N LYS A 670 3.36 9.50 41.04
CA LYS A 670 3.76 10.11 42.31
C LYS A 670 4.73 9.21 43.10
N ASP A 671 4.52 7.89 43.07
CA ASP A 671 5.45 6.89 43.62
C ASP A 671 6.74 6.83 42.77
N PHE A 672 6.63 6.90 41.44
CA PHE A 672 7.78 6.98 40.53
C PHE A 672 8.69 8.17 40.81
N PHE A 673 8.16 9.40 40.87
CA PHE A 673 8.98 10.58 41.17
C PHE A 673 9.51 10.62 42.61
N ALA A 674 8.94 9.83 43.53
CA ALA A 674 9.51 9.64 44.87
C ALA A 674 10.69 8.65 44.87
N ASN A 675 10.63 7.60 44.03
CA ASN A 675 11.68 6.59 43.88
C ASN A 675 12.82 7.05 42.95
N TYR A 676 12.50 7.87 41.94
CA TYR A 676 13.40 8.40 40.91
C TYR A 676 13.36 9.95 40.87
N PRO A 677 13.75 10.65 41.96
CA PRO A 677 13.59 12.10 42.08
C PRO A 677 14.39 12.91 41.05
N GLU A 678 15.44 12.35 40.44
CA GLU A 678 16.24 12.98 39.39
C GLU A 678 15.48 13.23 38.08
N TYR A 679 14.30 12.62 37.90
CA TYR A 679 13.42 12.87 36.76
C TYR A 679 12.43 14.01 37.02
N SER A 680 12.14 14.36 38.29
CA SER A 680 11.13 15.37 38.65
C SER A 680 11.40 16.77 38.08
N THR A 681 12.67 17.09 37.81
CA THR A 681 13.12 18.36 37.24
C THR A 681 13.38 18.32 35.73
N ARG A 682 13.26 17.15 35.09
CA ARG A 682 13.44 17.00 33.63
C ARG A 682 12.15 17.35 32.92
N ASP A 683 12.27 17.82 31.67
CA ASP A 683 11.13 18.00 30.79
C ASP A 683 10.36 16.68 30.70
N PHE A 684 9.10 16.69 31.18
CA PHE A 684 8.23 15.53 31.25
C PHE A 684 7.09 15.64 30.22
N TYR A 685 6.90 14.56 29.46
CA TYR A 685 5.84 14.39 28.48
C TYR A 685 4.97 13.18 28.81
N VAL A 686 3.64 13.34 28.70
CA VAL A 686 2.68 12.23 28.76
C VAL A 686 2.33 11.83 27.33
N THR A 687 2.54 10.57 26.95
CA THR A 687 2.30 10.09 25.59
C THR A 687 1.59 8.74 25.55
N GLY A 688 0.92 8.46 24.44
CA GLY A 688 0.23 7.19 24.19
C GLY A 688 -0.43 7.17 22.82
N GLU A 689 -1.04 6.03 22.47
CA GLU A 689 -1.69 5.82 21.17
C GLU A 689 -3.09 5.18 21.28
N SER A 690 -3.90 5.19 20.20
CA SER A 690 -5.27 4.63 20.15
C SER A 690 -6.16 5.21 21.26
N TYR A 691 -6.69 4.39 22.18
CA TYR A 691 -7.42 4.85 23.37
C TYR A 691 -6.60 5.73 24.34
N GLY A 692 -5.29 5.86 24.08
CA GLY A 692 -4.43 6.96 24.53
C GLY A 692 -5.02 8.35 24.25
N GLY A 693 -5.86 8.49 23.24
CA GLY A 693 -6.70 9.68 23.00
C GLY A 693 -7.57 10.07 24.21
N VAL A 694 -8.00 9.10 25.02
CA VAL A 694 -8.69 9.34 26.31
C VAL A 694 -7.69 9.37 27.47
N TYR A 695 -6.76 8.42 27.54
CA TYR A 695 -5.85 8.28 28.70
C TYR A 695 -4.89 9.46 28.85
N VAL A 696 -4.33 9.97 27.76
CA VAL A 696 -3.33 11.05 27.78
C VAL A 696 -3.97 12.39 28.22
N PRO A 697 -5.09 12.88 27.65
CA PRO A 697 -5.71 14.12 28.11
C PRO A 697 -6.27 14.04 29.53
N THR A 698 -6.93 12.92 29.90
CA THR A 698 -7.52 12.77 31.25
C THR A 698 -6.46 12.76 32.34
N LEU A 699 -5.37 12.02 32.15
CA LEU A 699 -4.20 12.03 33.05
C LEU A 699 -3.50 13.39 33.05
N THR A 700 -3.29 14.01 31.88
CA THR A 700 -2.60 15.32 31.79
C THR A 700 -3.38 16.42 32.50
N ARG A 701 -4.71 16.47 32.33
CA ARG A 701 -5.60 17.35 33.09
C ARG A 701 -5.44 17.15 34.60
N LEU A 702 -5.45 15.89 35.06
CA LEU A 702 -5.28 15.57 36.49
C LEU A 702 -3.89 16.00 36.99
N LEU A 703 -2.82 15.74 36.23
CA LEU A 703 -1.46 16.15 36.59
C LEU A 703 -1.34 17.68 36.72
N ILE A 704 -1.93 18.45 35.79
CA ILE A 704 -1.99 19.92 35.87
C ILE A 704 -2.66 20.36 37.20
N GLN A 705 -3.82 19.80 37.53
CA GLN A 705 -4.53 20.11 38.77
C GLN A 705 -3.67 19.79 40.02
N GLN A 706 -3.00 18.63 40.05
CA GLN A 706 -2.18 18.21 41.19
C GLN A 706 -0.87 19.01 41.30
N ILE A 707 -0.27 19.44 40.18
CA ILE A 707 0.90 20.34 40.17
C ILE A 707 0.50 21.73 40.68
N GLN A 708 -0.59 22.30 40.16
CA GLN A 708 -1.11 23.61 40.62
C GLN A 708 -1.53 23.58 42.10
N ALA A 709 -2.01 22.44 42.60
CA ALA A 709 -2.31 22.22 44.02
C ALA A 709 -1.06 21.97 44.91
N ASN A 710 0.15 21.87 44.34
CA ASN A 710 1.40 21.48 45.01
C ASN A 710 1.39 20.05 45.59
N ASN A 711 0.54 19.16 45.05
CA ASN A 711 0.45 17.75 45.44
C ASN A 711 1.42 16.82 44.68
N LEU A 712 2.04 17.33 43.61
CA LEU A 712 3.05 16.67 42.78
C LEU A 712 4.14 17.68 42.37
N THR A 713 5.39 17.24 42.31
CA THR A 713 6.50 18.02 41.75
C THR A 713 7.01 17.30 40.50
N ALA A 714 6.64 17.83 39.33
CA ALA A 714 7.10 17.36 38.03
C ALA A 714 7.12 18.54 37.05
N ASN A 715 8.16 18.63 36.21
CA ASN A 715 8.24 19.62 35.13
C ASN A 715 7.49 19.13 33.88
N LEU A 716 6.16 19.03 33.99
CA LEU A 716 5.27 18.68 32.87
C LEU A 716 5.30 19.82 31.83
N VAL A 717 5.80 19.52 30.63
CA VAL A 717 5.97 20.50 29.53
C VAL A 717 5.10 20.19 28.30
N GLY A 718 4.63 18.95 28.14
CA GLY A 718 3.79 18.59 27.01
C GLY A 718 3.08 17.25 27.11
N MET A 719 2.27 16.96 26.10
CA MET A 719 1.67 15.67 25.87
C MET A 719 1.64 15.34 24.37
N ALA A 720 1.61 14.05 24.01
CA ALA A 720 1.42 13.62 22.63
C ALA A 720 0.43 12.44 22.53
N VAL A 721 -0.43 12.46 21.51
CA VAL A 721 -1.36 11.36 21.20
C VAL A 721 -1.09 10.91 19.77
N GLY A 722 -0.80 9.61 19.59
CA GLY A 722 -0.70 8.95 18.29
C GLY A 722 -2.00 8.24 17.94
N ASN A 723 -2.50 8.37 16.71
CA ASN A 723 -3.72 7.69 16.21
C ASN A 723 -4.85 7.72 17.26
N GLY A 724 -5.28 8.91 17.70
CA GLY A 724 -6.11 9.04 18.89
C GLY A 724 -7.58 8.70 18.68
N GLU A 725 -8.22 8.12 19.70
CA GLU A 725 -9.68 8.24 19.86
C GLU A 725 -9.98 9.53 20.63
N LEU A 726 -9.94 10.71 19.97
CA LEU A 726 -10.28 11.98 20.63
C LEU A 726 -11.79 12.21 20.74
N SER A 727 -12.57 11.74 19.76
CA SER A 727 -14.04 11.76 19.76
C SER A 727 -14.59 10.65 18.87
N GLU A 728 -15.18 9.62 19.47
CA GLU A 728 -15.81 8.49 18.77
C GLU A 728 -16.91 8.96 17.80
N ILE A 729 -17.59 10.05 18.13
CA ILE A 729 -18.57 10.69 17.24
C ILE A 729 -17.91 11.20 15.95
N GLN A 730 -16.73 11.84 16.04
CA GLN A 730 -16.03 12.31 14.84
C GLN A 730 -15.35 11.18 14.09
N GLN A 731 -14.91 10.11 14.76
CA GLN A 731 -14.46 8.89 14.11
C GLN A 731 -15.58 8.27 13.25
N ILE A 732 -16.80 8.12 13.78
CA ILE A 732 -17.95 7.62 13.00
C ILE A 732 -18.37 8.59 11.86
N ASN A 733 -18.33 9.91 12.10
CA ASN A 733 -18.67 10.89 11.07
C ASN A 733 -17.69 10.87 9.88
N SER A 734 -16.41 10.68 10.14
CA SER A 734 -15.35 10.68 9.13
C SER A 734 -15.19 9.33 8.41
N ALA A 735 -15.44 8.22 9.11
CA ALA A 735 -15.26 6.86 8.58
C ALA A 735 -16.02 6.61 7.25
N VAL A 736 -17.19 7.20 7.05
CA VAL A 736 -18.00 6.98 5.83
C VAL A 736 -17.29 7.47 4.57
N ASP A 737 -16.78 8.70 4.57
CA ASP A 737 -16.04 9.23 3.43
C ASP A 737 -14.65 8.56 3.37
N TYR A 738 -13.94 8.48 4.50
CA TYR A 738 -12.64 7.82 4.59
C TYR A 738 -12.66 6.43 3.92
N LEU A 739 -13.60 5.56 4.28
CA LEU A 739 -13.70 4.21 3.72
C LEU A 739 -14.14 4.17 2.24
N TYR A 740 -14.84 5.19 1.73
CA TYR A 740 -15.17 5.27 0.30
C TYR A 740 -13.96 5.73 -0.53
N PHE A 741 -13.25 6.76 -0.08
CA PHE A 741 -12.09 7.28 -0.80
C PHE A 741 -10.88 6.34 -0.76
N HIS A 742 -10.77 5.46 0.25
CA HIS A 742 -9.85 4.31 0.27
C HIS A 742 -10.47 3.01 -0.33
N GLY A 743 -11.55 3.10 -1.10
CA GLY A 743 -12.11 2.00 -1.90
C GLY A 743 -12.84 0.87 -1.16
N MET A 744 -12.94 0.93 0.18
CA MET A 744 -13.58 -0.08 1.03
C MET A 744 -15.12 -0.07 1.03
N LEU A 745 -15.74 1.08 0.73
CA LEU A 745 -17.17 1.21 0.46
C LEU A 745 -17.43 1.35 -1.04
N GLY A 746 -18.55 0.78 -1.51
CA GLY A 746 -19.02 1.02 -2.87
C GLY A 746 -19.81 2.31 -3.00
N LYS A 747 -19.83 2.89 -4.22
CA LYS A 747 -20.64 4.08 -4.54
C LYS A 747 -22.10 3.97 -4.10
N ASP A 748 -22.74 2.81 -4.32
CA ASP A 748 -24.12 2.54 -3.92
C ASP A 748 -24.33 2.54 -2.38
N GLU A 749 -23.32 2.13 -1.61
CA GLU A 749 -23.34 2.16 -0.14
C GLU A 749 -23.21 3.61 0.36
N TRP A 750 -22.26 4.35 -0.23
CA TRP A 750 -21.93 5.74 0.09
C TRP A 750 -23.07 6.72 -0.27
N ASP A 751 -23.61 6.68 -1.49
CA ASP A 751 -24.82 7.43 -1.86
C ASP A 751 -26.02 7.04 -0.98
N GLY A 752 -26.06 5.76 -0.60
CA GLY A 752 -27.04 5.22 0.33
C GLY A 752 -26.99 5.81 1.74
N LEU A 753 -25.85 6.36 2.17
CA LEU A 753 -25.66 7.11 3.43
C LEU A 753 -25.87 8.61 3.23
N LYS A 754 -25.45 9.16 2.08
CA LYS A 754 -25.69 10.56 1.70
C LYS A 754 -27.17 10.94 1.81
N ALA A 755 -28.07 10.02 1.42
CA ALA A 755 -29.51 10.17 1.54
C ALA A 755 -30.05 10.29 2.99
N CYS A 756 -29.23 10.05 4.00
CA CYS A 756 -29.58 10.15 5.42
C CYS A 756 -29.17 11.49 6.08
N CYS A 757 -28.56 12.39 5.31
CA CYS A 757 -28.11 13.71 5.75
C CYS A 757 -29.21 14.77 5.50
N ASP A 758 -29.49 15.63 6.48
CA ASP A 758 -30.61 16.60 6.40
C ASP A 758 -30.18 17.84 5.60
N ASN A 759 -30.24 17.76 4.27
CA ASN A 759 -29.91 18.84 3.34
C ASN A 759 -28.50 19.45 3.52
N SER A 760 -27.59 18.86 4.30
CA SER A 760 -26.16 19.16 4.19
C SER A 760 -25.64 18.54 2.89
N THR A 761 -24.98 19.36 2.08
CA THR A 761 -24.79 19.07 0.65
C THR A 761 -23.55 18.23 0.35
N THR A 762 -22.87 17.77 1.40
CA THR A 762 -21.61 16.99 1.41
C THR A 762 -21.63 16.05 2.62
N LEU A 763 -21.24 14.79 2.43
CA LEU A 763 -21.21 13.76 3.48
C LEU A 763 -20.26 14.10 4.64
N ALA A 764 -19.10 14.71 4.36
CA ALA A 764 -18.12 15.16 5.34
C ALA A 764 -18.60 16.20 6.38
N TYR A 765 -19.85 16.64 6.26
CA TYR A 765 -20.51 17.52 7.22
C TYR A 765 -21.87 16.96 7.69
N CYS A 766 -22.05 15.65 7.56
CA CYS A 766 -23.25 14.96 8.02
C CYS A 766 -23.14 14.67 9.51
N ASP A 767 -24.00 15.30 10.30
CA ASP A 767 -24.17 14.93 11.71
C ASP A 767 -24.95 13.61 11.81
N PHE A 768 -24.23 12.50 11.91
CA PHE A 768 -24.85 11.20 12.11
C PHE A 768 -25.32 10.96 13.56
N THR A 769 -24.96 11.81 14.52
CA THR A 769 -25.34 11.60 15.94
C THR A 769 -26.85 11.55 16.13
N LYS A 770 -27.66 12.18 15.28
CA LYS A 770 -29.13 12.08 15.33
C LYS A 770 -29.64 10.64 15.15
N TRP A 771 -28.89 9.79 14.44
CA TRP A 771 -29.24 8.42 14.09
C TRP A 771 -28.73 7.37 15.10
N ILE A 772 -27.70 7.69 15.88
CA ILE A 772 -27.02 6.75 16.79
C ILE A 772 -26.92 7.26 18.23
N HIS A 773 -26.68 6.34 19.16
CA HIS A 773 -26.24 6.63 20.52
C HIS A 773 -25.09 5.70 20.87
N LEU A 774 -24.13 6.19 21.66
CA LEU A 774 -23.06 5.35 22.19
C LEU A 774 -23.53 4.69 23.50
N ASP A 775 -23.16 3.44 23.71
CA ASP A 775 -23.32 2.78 25.01
C ASP A 775 -22.12 3.03 25.94
N SER A 776 -22.18 2.49 27.16
CA SER A 776 -21.15 2.68 28.19
C SER A 776 -19.80 2.02 27.88
N ALA A 777 -19.71 1.23 26.81
CA ALA A 777 -18.49 0.63 26.30
C ALA A 777 -18.04 1.25 24.97
N GLY A 778 -18.63 2.38 24.56
CA GLY A 778 -18.27 3.12 23.35
C GLY A 778 -19.06 2.74 22.09
N ASN A 779 -19.79 1.62 22.09
CA ASN A 779 -20.33 1.09 20.83
C ASN A 779 -21.49 1.94 20.27
N ALA A 780 -21.45 2.21 18.97
CA ALA A 780 -22.55 2.87 18.27
C ALA A 780 -23.76 1.94 18.12
N ASN A 781 -24.90 2.37 18.66
CA ASN A 781 -26.17 1.65 18.61
C ASN A 781 -27.23 2.51 17.88
N PRO A 782 -28.12 1.92 17.07
CA PRO A 782 -29.14 2.66 16.34
C PRO A 782 -30.17 3.25 17.31
N LYS A 783 -30.54 4.52 17.15
CA LYS A 783 -31.56 5.18 18.00
C LYS A 783 -32.97 4.69 17.72
N ASP A 784 -33.23 4.23 16.50
CA ASP A 784 -34.52 3.69 16.07
C ASP A 784 -34.34 2.62 14.98
N ASN A 785 -35.46 2.09 14.48
CA ASN A 785 -35.49 1.09 13.41
C ASN A 785 -35.50 1.70 11.99
N SER A 786 -35.10 2.96 11.81
CA SER A 786 -35.00 3.56 10.48
C SER A 786 -33.84 2.97 9.69
N THR A 787 -33.98 2.96 8.36
CA THR A 787 -32.90 2.54 7.45
C THR A 787 -31.62 3.35 7.66
N CYS A 788 -31.75 4.63 8.04
CA CYS A 788 -30.60 5.50 8.29
C CYS A 788 -29.89 5.17 9.60
N ALA A 789 -30.63 4.92 10.69
CA ALA A 789 -30.04 4.46 11.95
C ALA A 789 -29.23 3.16 11.77
N GLN A 790 -29.78 2.19 11.01
CA GLN A 790 -29.05 0.95 10.74
C GLN A 790 -27.84 1.17 9.83
N LYS A 791 -28.00 1.89 8.69
CA LYS A 791 -26.88 2.14 7.76
C LYS A 791 -25.70 2.86 8.42
N VAL A 792 -25.95 3.86 9.26
CA VAL A 792 -24.88 4.58 9.96
C VAL A 792 -24.09 3.64 10.86
N VAL A 793 -24.76 2.75 11.61
CA VAL A 793 -24.07 1.75 12.44
C VAL A 793 -23.35 0.72 11.57
N ASP A 794 -24.00 0.16 10.56
CA ASP A 794 -23.44 -0.89 9.70
C ASP A 794 -22.20 -0.43 8.91
N LEU A 795 -22.21 0.82 8.41
CA LEU A 795 -21.22 1.32 7.45
C LEU A 795 -20.26 2.37 8.04
N GLY A 796 -20.69 3.17 9.01
CA GLY A 796 -19.87 4.19 9.67
C GLY A 796 -19.18 3.72 10.96
N PHE A 797 -19.61 2.59 11.54
CA PHE A 797 -18.99 2.02 12.76
C PHE A 797 -18.58 0.56 12.53
N LEU A 798 -19.53 -0.33 12.26
CA LEU A 798 -19.26 -1.77 12.16
C LEU A 798 -18.36 -2.13 10.97
N ARG A 799 -18.44 -1.43 9.82
CA ARG A 799 -17.60 -1.75 8.64
C ARG A 799 -16.11 -1.66 8.94
N VAL A 800 -15.67 -0.70 9.77
CA VAL A 800 -14.28 -0.60 10.26
C VAL A 800 -13.88 -1.93 10.91
N TRP A 801 -14.58 -2.29 11.99
CA TRP A 801 -14.26 -3.43 12.86
C TRP A 801 -14.56 -4.82 12.28
N THR A 802 -15.43 -4.90 11.27
CA THR A 802 -15.92 -6.17 10.68
C THR A 802 -15.43 -6.43 9.26
N SER A 803 -14.71 -5.48 8.64
CA SER A 803 -13.96 -5.77 7.42
C SER A 803 -12.89 -6.85 7.70
N LEU A 804 -12.42 -7.53 6.64
CA LEU A 804 -11.29 -8.45 6.74
C LEU A 804 -9.94 -7.77 6.53
N ASN A 805 -9.94 -6.45 6.29
CA ASN A 805 -8.73 -5.63 6.31
C ASN A 805 -8.20 -5.53 7.74
N ASP A 806 -6.93 -5.16 7.88
CA ASP A 806 -6.48 -4.67 9.16
C ASP A 806 -7.04 -3.26 9.41
N VAL A 807 -7.34 -2.95 10.67
CA VAL A 807 -7.96 -1.67 11.04
C VAL A 807 -6.94 -0.58 11.32
N TYR A 808 -5.72 -0.98 11.70
CA TYR A 808 -4.63 -0.06 12.06
C TYR A 808 -3.75 0.29 10.85
N ASN A 809 -3.76 -0.55 9.80
CA ASN A 809 -3.19 -0.25 8.49
C ASN A 809 -3.92 -1.05 7.39
N ILE A 810 -4.82 -0.40 6.65
CA ILE A 810 -5.63 -1.06 5.62
C ILE A 810 -4.82 -1.70 4.47
N TYR A 811 -3.59 -1.24 4.23
CA TYR A 811 -2.72 -1.69 3.14
C TYR A 811 -1.72 -2.78 3.54
N GLN A 812 -1.63 -3.12 4.84
CA GLN A 812 -0.78 -4.21 5.35
C GLN A 812 -1.42 -5.58 5.09
N ASP A 813 -0.67 -6.53 4.52
CA ASP A 813 -1.15 -7.87 4.19
C ASP A 813 -0.48 -8.97 5.04
N CYS A 814 -1.31 -9.64 5.86
CA CYS A 814 -0.85 -10.57 6.90
C CYS A 814 -1.06 -12.04 6.52
N TYR A 815 -0.19 -12.58 5.67
CA TYR A 815 -0.33 -13.92 5.08
C TYR A 815 -0.17 -15.11 6.08
N GLN A 816 0.22 -14.84 7.32
CA GLN A 816 0.62 -15.80 8.35
C GLN A 816 -0.38 -15.91 9.51
N GLN A 817 -0.54 -17.09 10.12
CA GLN A 817 -1.28 -17.25 11.39
C GLN A 817 -0.34 -17.36 12.61
N THR A 818 -0.78 -16.73 13.70
CA THR A 818 -1.04 -17.50 14.93
C THR A 818 -2.47 -17.22 15.41
N ALA A 819 -3.25 -18.27 15.65
CA ALA A 819 -4.66 -18.16 16.04
C ALA A 819 -4.83 -17.81 17.53
N ALA A 820 -4.60 -16.54 17.92
CA ALA A 820 -4.81 -16.09 19.30
C ALA A 820 -5.15 -14.60 19.53
N SER A 821 -4.55 -13.65 18.80
CA SER A 821 -4.41 -12.25 19.26
C SER A 821 -5.72 -11.52 19.60
N PHE A 822 -6.84 -11.84 18.96
CA PHE A 822 -8.17 -11.38 19.39
C PHE A 822 -9.21 -12.51 19.34
N LYS A 823 -9.61 -13.02 20.51
CA LYS A 823 -10.67 -14.06 20.61
C LYS A 823 -12.05 -13.55 20.20
N SER A 824 -12.28 -12.24 20.21
CA SER A 824 -13.45 -11.57 19.63
C SER A 824 -13.54 -11.79 18.12
N ARG A 825 -12.46 -11.50 17.37
CA ARG A 825 -12.37 -11.71 15.91
C ARG A 825 -12.46 -13.20 15.53
N ALA A 826 -11.96 -14.11 16.38
CA ALA A 826 -12.09 -15.55 16.15
C ALA A 826 -13.55 -16.05 16.12
N LYS A 827 -14.46 -15.45 16.91
CA LYS A 827 -15.89 -15.77 16.87
C LYS A 827 -16.56 -15.28 15.58
N LEU A 828 -16.24 -14.08 15.11
CA LEU A 828 -16.75 -13.54 13.83
C LEU A 828 -16.28 -14.38 12.62
N ARG A 829 -15.00 -14.77 12.59
CA ARG A 829 -14.46 -15.67 11.55
C ARG A 829 -15.19 -17.03 11.49
N SER A 830 -15.78 -17.51 12.59
CA SER A 830 -16.54 -18.77 12.61
C SER A 830 -17.80 -18.76 11.74
N TRP A 831 -18.38 -17.58 11.44
CA TRP A 831 -19.55 -17.47 10.56
C TRP A 831 -19.16 -17.51 9.07
N LEU A 832 -18.02 -16.91 8.71
CA LEU A 832 -17.45 -16.97 7.35
C LEU A 832 -16.89 -18.36 6.99
N LEU A 833 -16.48 -19.16 7.99
CA LEU A 833 -16.07 -20.58 7.82
C LEU A 833 -17.24 -21.53 7.45
N THR A 834 -18.38 -21.00 7.00
CA THR A 834 -19.50 -21.79 6.47
C THR A 834 -19.45 -22.01 4.95
N ASP A 835 -18.51 -21.37 4.22
CA ASP A 835 -18.22 -21.73 2.82
C ASP A 835 -17.52 -23.11 2.77
N PRO A 836 -18.10 -24.13 2.10
CA PRO A 836 -17.55 -25.47 2.03
C PRO A 836 -16.22 -25.59 1.27
N ASN A 837 -15.75 -24.53 0.61
CA ASN A 837 -14.47 -24.52 -0.12
C ASN A 837 -13.28 -24.06 0.75
N VAL A 838 -13.52 -23.41 1.89
CA VAL A 838 -12.47 -22.83 2.73
C VAL A 838 -12.02 -23.82 3.81
N ARG A 839 -10.88 -24.48 3.60
CA ARG A 839 -10.32 -25.45 4.57
C ARG A 839 -9.47 -24.74 5.62
N ALA A 840 -9.80 -24.93 6.89
CA ALA A 840 -8.94 -24.51 8.00
C ALA A 840 -7.62 -25.30 8.02
N ALA A 841 -6.49 -24.61 8.22
CA ALA A 841 -5.19 -25.23 8.41
C ALA A 841 -5.10 -25.98 9.75
N PRO A 842 -4.42 -27.15 9.81
CA PRO A 842 -4.31 -27.93 11.05
C PRO A 842 -3.27 -27.34 12.02
N PRO A 843 -3.51 -27.41 13.34
CA PRO A 843 -2.54 -26.94 14.33
C PRO A 843 -1.37 -27.92 14.47
N GLY A 844 -0.17 -27.46 14.11
CA GLY A 844 1.10 -28.16 14.33
C GLY A 844 2.22 -27.13 14.51
N PHE A 845 3.33 -27.54 15.12
CA PHE A 845 4.53 -26.71 15.22
C PHE A 845 5.05 -26.36 13.82
N ILE A 846 5.25 -25.07 13.54
CA ILE A 846 5.66 -24.56 12.22
C ILE A 846 7.05 -23.91 12.32
N ASP A 847 7.94 -24.28 11.41
CA ASP A 847 9.26 -23.65 11.25
C ASP A 847 9.10 -22.28 10.59
N GLN A 848 9.18 -21.23 11.40
CA GLN A 848 8.99 -19.83 11.00
C GLN A 848 10.04 -19.33 9.99
N GLY A 849 11.20 -20.00 9.85
CA GLY A 849 12.17 -19.67 8.81
C GLY A 849 11.74 -20.10 7.40
N SER A 850 10.86 -21.11 7.31
CA SER A 850 10.28 -21.61 6.05
C SER A 850 9.03 -20.85 5.58
N LEU A 851 8.70 -19.77 6.30
CA LEU A 851 7.40 -19.12 6.25
C LEU A 851 7.41 -17.69 5.69
N MET A 852 8.57 -17.04 5.55
CA MET A 852 8.67 -15.71 4.91
C MET A 852 7.95 -15.71 3.55
N SER A 853 6.91 -14.90 3.40
CA SER A 853 6.21 -14.70 2.13
C SER A 853 6.66 -13.39 1.50
N TRP A 854 7.38 -13.50 0.38
CA TRP A 854 7.88 -12.37 -0.41
C TRP A 854 6.76 -11.55 -1.08
N ALA A 855 5.49 -11.93 -0.89
CA ALA A 855 4.32 -11.16 -1.30
C ALA A 855 3.77 -10.24 -0.18
N SER A 856 4.33 -10.27 1.03
CA SER A 856 3.92 -9.39 2.12
C SER A 856 4.57 -8.01 2.04
N THR A 857 3.76 -6.96 2.12
CA THR A 857 4.18 -5.55 2.18
C THR A 857 4.37 -5.07 3.63
N ASP A 858 4.84 -5.97 4.49
CA ASP A 858 5.11 -5.67 5.90
C ASP A 858 6.47 -4.96 6.05
N ALA A 859 6.52 -3.96 6.93
CA ALA A 859 7.70 -3.11 7.15
C ALA A 859 8.96 -3.88 7.59
N PHE A 860 8.80 -5.08 8.15
CA PHE A 860 9.89 -5.95 8.59
C PHE A 860 10.30 -7.00 7.55
N GLY A 861 9.81 -6.89 6.30
CA GLY A 861 10.29 -7.65 5.15
C GLY A 861 9.90 -9.13 5.18
N ALA A 862 8.64 -9.43 4.82
CA ALA A 862 8.05 -10.78 4.77
C ALA A 862 7.81 -11.47 6.13
N PHE A 863 7.76 -10.70 7.23
CA PHE A 863 7.51 -11.19 8.58
C PHE A 863 6.01 -11.24 8.94
N PRO A 864 5.61 -11.91 10.05
CA PRO A 864 4.24 -11.86 10.54
C PRO A 864 3.91 -10.46 11.08
N CYS A 865 2.96 -9.76 10.47
CA CYS A 865 2.54 -8.36 10.77
C CYS A 865 2.48 -7.96 12.25
N TYR A 866 2.05 -8.90 13.09
CA TYR A 866 1.89 -8.71 14.52
C TYR A 866 2.73 -9.74 15.23
N MET A 867 3.83 -9.27 15.82
CA MET A 867 4.71 -10.12 16.61
C MET A 867 4.10 -10.52 17.96
N ASN A 868 2.82 -10.21 18.23
CA ASN A 868 2.15 -10.34 19.52
C ASN A 868 2.24 -11.77 20.08
N SER A 869 2.28 -12.82 19.23
CA SER A 869 2.53 -14.19 19.69
C SER A 869 4.00 -14.49 20.00
N ALA A 870 4.95 -13.89 19.28
CA ALA A 870 6.37 -13.93 19.64
C ALA A 870 6.62 -13.15 20.93
N THR A 871 6.00 -11.98 21.09
CA THR A 871 5.96 -11.16 22.31
C THR A 871 5.35 -11.92 23.50
N GLU A 872 4.19 -12.55 23.31
CA GLU A 872 3.49 -13.33 24.35
C GLU A 872 4.32 -14.56 24.76
N ASN A 873 4.86 -15.31 23.80
CA ASN A 873 5.79 -16.41 24.07
C ASN A 873 7.02 -15.91 24.84
N TYR A 874 7.63 -14.83 24.37
CA TYR A 874 8.87 -14.28 24.92
C TYR A 874 8.69 -13.81 26.36
N LEU A 875 7.70 -12.95 26.62
CA LEU A 875 7.43 -12.38 27.94
C LEU A 875 6.99 -13.43 28.97
N ASN A 876 6.43 -14.56 28.54
CA ASN A 876 6.01 -15.62 29.45
C ASN A 876 7.08 -16.68 29.76
N GLN A 877 8.25 -16.63 29.13
CA GLN A 877 9.38 -17.49 29.52
C GLN A 877 9.77 -17.27 30.99
N PRO A 878 9.94 -18.33 31.81
CA PRO A 878 10.27 -18.19 33.23
C PRO A 878 11.51 -17.32 33.52
N GLU A 879 12.54 -17.43 32.69
CA GLU A 879 13.77 -16.63 32.75
C GLU A 879 13.54 -15.16 32.41
N VAL A 880 12.67 -14.84 31.44
CA VAL A 880 12.33 -13.46 31.06
C VAL A 880 11.50 -12.82 32.16
N ARG A 881 10.49 -13.52 32.67
CA ARG A 881 9.69 -13.09 33.84
C ARG A 881 10.57 -12.83 35.06
N ALA A 882 11.54 -13.68 35.33
CA ALA A 882 12.51 -13.48 36.42
C ALA A 882 13.41 -12.25 36.18
N ALA A 883 13.88 -12.04 34.95
CA ALA A 883 14.70 -10.89 34.58
C ALA A 883 13.96 -9.55 34.64
N LEU A 884 12.65 -9.55 34.41
CA LEU A 884 11.75 -8.40 34.54
C LEU A 884 11.13 -8.26 35.95
N HIS A 885 11.60 -9.06 36.92
CA HIS A 885 11.17 -9.04 38.32
C HIS A 885 9.67 -9.34 38.54
N ILE A 886 9.04 -10.09 37.63
CA ILE A 886 7.62 -10.44 37.68
C ILE A 886 7.37 -11.50 38.77
N PRO A 887 6.51 -11.22 39.77
CA PRO A 887 6.18 -12.19 40.81
C PRO A 887 5.48 -13.44 40.27
N SER A 888 5.70 -14.59 40.92
CA SER A 888 5.14 -15.88 40.48
C SER A 888 3.62 -15.98 40.58
N GLN A 889 2.96 -15.10 41.34
CA GLN A 889 1.50 -15.04 41.45
C GLN A 889 0.82 -14.20 40.36
N VAL A 890 1.58 -13.41 39.59
CA VAL A 890 1.04 -12.63 38.47
C VAL A 890 0.74 -13.62 37.32
N PRO A 891 -0.43 -13.52 36.66
CA PRO A 891 -0.83 -14.48 35.63
C PRO A 891 0.06 -14.48 34.39
N HIS A 892 -0.28 -15.33 33.41
CA HIS A 892 0.28 -15.28 32.07
C HIS A 892 0.04 -13.89 31.47
N TRP A 893 1.09 -13.28 30.92
CA TRP A 893 0.96 -12.02 30.20
C TRP A 893 0.19 -12.26 28.90
N THR A 894 -0.72 -11.35 28.57
CA THR A 894 -1.36 -11.25 27.26
C THR A 894 -1.35 -9.78 26.85
N ASP A 895 -1.34 -9.57 25.53
CA ASP A 895 -1.24 -8.25 24.92
C ASP A 895 -2.34 -7.29 25.39
N CYS A 896 -3.58 -7.78 25.43
CA CYS A 896 -4.71 -7.12 26.08
C CYS A 896 -5.42 -8.08 27.05
N ASN A 897 -6.17 -7.53 28.02
CA ASN A 897 -7.01 -8.32 28.94
C ASN A 897 -8.49 -8.29 28.51
N ASP A 898 -8.88 -9.20 27.60
CA ASP A 898 -10.25 -9.35 27.07
C ASP A 898 -11.37 -9.22 28.13
N ASP A 899 -11.21 -9.87 29.29
CA ASP A 899 -12.22 -9.89 30.36
C ASP A 899 -12.36 -8.51 31.04
N MET A 900 -11.25 -7.77 31.16
CA MET A 900 -11.24 -6.42 31.72
C MET A 900 -11.81 -5.42 30.70
N ASN A 901 -11.37 -5.48 29.44
CA ASN A 901 -11.86 -4.65 28.34
C ASN A 901 -13.39 -4.73 28.21
N ALA A 902 -13.95 -5.95 28.25
CA ALA A 902 -15.39 -6.19 28.15
C ALA A 902 -16.21 -5.64 29.34
N ASN A 903 -15.57 -5.22 30.42
CA ASN A 903 -16.19 -4.62 31.61
C ASN A 903 -15.72 -3.17 31.86
N TYR A 904 -14.95 -2.59 30.94
CA TYR A 904 -14.46 -1.23 31.05
C TYR A 904 -15.56 -0.22 30.69
N MET A 905 -15.81 0.76 31.57
CA MET A 905 -16.77 1.82 31.32
C MET A 905 -16.07 3.06 30.77
N GLN A 906 -16.31 3.35 29.50
CA GLN A 906 -15.87 4.59 28.87
C GLN A 906 -16.70 5.76 29.42
N GLN A 907 -16.03 6.83 29.85
CA GLN A 907 -16.63 8.04 30.40
C GLN A 907 -16.43 9.26 29.50
N HIS A 908 -15.34 9.28 28.73
CA HIS A 908 -14.92 10.41 27.91
C HIS A 908 -14.79 10.03 26.42
N ASN A 909 -15.80 9.37 25.86
CA ASN A 909 -15.90 9.03 24.42
C ASN A 909 -15.84 10.28 23.50
N ASP A 910 -15.96 11.48 24.08
CA ASP A 910 -15.56 12.74 23.49
C ASP A 910 -14.72 13.51 24.53
N THR A 911 -13.45 13.75 24.19
CA THR A 911 -12.47 14.35 25.10
C THR A 911 -12.43 15.87 25.02
N THR A 912 -13.23 16.53 24.16
CA THR A 912 -13.16 17.98 23.94
C THR A 912 -13.30 18.79 25.25
N SER A 913 -14.21 18.39 26.14
CA SER A 913 -14.36 19.00 27.46
C SER A 913 -13.13 18.88 28.38
N VAL A 914 -12.32 17.82 28.20
CA VAL A 914 -11.04 17.62 28.92
C VAL A 914 -9.98 18.58 28.39
N PHE A 915 -9.97 18.86 27.08
CA PHE A 915 -9.13 19.90 26.49
C PHE A 915 -9.56 21.31 26.95
N ASP A 916 -10.86 21.60 27.01
CA ASP A 916 -11.37 22.87 27.55
C ASP A 916 -10.90 23.11 29.00
N ASP A 917 -10.99 22.10 29.87
CA ASP A 917 -10.47 22.14 31.24
C ASP A 917 -8.96 22.48 31.28
N MET A 918 -8.16 21.84 30.42
CA MET A 918 -6.72 22.09 30.32
C MET A 918 -6.41 23.51 29.82
N ILE A 919 -7.12 24.00 28.80
CA ILE A 919 -6.97 25.34 28.25
C ILE A 919 -7.37 26.39 29.30
N ALA A 920 -8.51 26.20 29.97
CA ALA A 920 -9.02 27.10 31.01
C ALA A 920 -8.11 27.17 32.24
N SER A 921 -7.31 26.13 32.52
CA SER A 921 -6.34 26.11 33.63
C SER A 921 -5.20 27.14 33.49
N GLY A 922 -4.97 27.66 32.28
CA GLY A 922 -3.85 28.57 31.97
C GLY A 922 -2.46 27.92 32.07
N TYR A 923 -2.37 26.60 32.25
CA TYR A 923 -1.10 25.88 32.30
C TYR A 923 -0.43 25.86 30.92
N LYS A 924 0.89 26.09 30.87
CA LYS A 924 1.64 26.12 29.62
C LYS A 924 2.04 24.71 29.21
N LEU A 925 1.32 24.15 28.24
CA LEU A 925 1.53 22.80 27.73
C LEU A 925 1.77 22.83 26.21
N ARG A 926 2.72 22.04 25.72
CA ARG A 926 2.82 21.71 24.29
C ARG A 926 2.01 20.44 24.01
N ILE A 927 1.05 20.52 23.10
CA ILE A 927 0.25 19.37 22.65
C ILE A 927 0.73 18.98 21.25
N LEU A 928 0.86 17.68 21.01
CA LEU A 928 1.06 17.08 19.68
C LEU A 928 -0.02 16.01 19.49
N ILE A 929 -0.84 16.16 18.45
CA ILE A 929 -1.65 15.05 17.94
C ILE A 929 -0.99 14.63 16.63
N TYR A 930 -0.81 13.34 16.40
CA TYR A 930 -0.24 12.78 15.19
C TYR A 930 -0.98 11.49 14.84
N ASN A 931 -1.18 11.23 13.55
CA ASN A 931 -1.98 10.10 13.08
C ASN A 931 -1.29 9.47 11.86
N GLY A 932 -1.41 8.14 11.74
CA GLY A 932 -1.31 7.48 10.44
C GLY A 932 -2.53 7.83 9.59
N ASP A 933 -2.30 8.12 8.32
CA ASP A 933 -3.34 8.38 7.32
C ASP A 933 -4.05 7.10 6.85
N VAL A 934 -3.45 5.92 7.05
CA VAL A 934 -3.97 4.58 6.72
C VAL A 934 -4.68 3.83 7.86
N ASP A 935 -4.85 4.47 9.03
CA ASP A 935 -5.57 3.93 10.18
C ASP A 935 -7.09 4.18 10.04
N THR A 936 -7.90 3.12 10.14
CA THR A 936 -9.38 3.21 10.14
C THR A 936 -10.01 3.18 11.54
N ALA A 937 -9.30 2.63 12.54
CA ALA A 937 -9.80 2.55 13.90
C ALA A 937 -9.78 3.93 14.58
N CYS A 938 -8.72 4.69 14.35
CA CYS A 938 -8.53 6.04 14.88
C CYS A 938 -8.06 6.97 13.76
N ASN A 939 -8.92 7.12 12.74
CA ASN A 939 -8.59 7.80 11.50
C ASN A 939 -8.30 9.30 11.72
N PHE A 940 -7.38 9.84 10.92
CA PHE A 940 -6.84 11.19 11.11
C PHE A 940 -7.89 12.31 10.95
N LEU A 941 -8.95 12.08 10.17
CA LEU A 941 -10.02 13.06 9.96
C LEU A 941 -10.91 13.17 11.20
N GLY A 942 -11.16 12.07 11.92
CA GLY A 942 -11.85 12.10 13.20
C GLY A 942 -11.17 13.04 14.20
N ASP A 943 -9.83 12.96 14.27
CA ASP A 943 -9.02 13.83 15.13
C ASP A 943 -8.90 15.27 14.59
N GLU A 944 -8.72 15.46 13.28
CA GLU A 944 -8.77 16.80 12.65
C GLU A 944 -10.10 17.50 12.99
N TRP A 945 -11.22 16.80 12.81
CA TRP A 945 -12.56 17.37 12.99
C TRP A 945 -12.87 17.64 14.46
N ALA A 946 -12.41 16.79 15.39
CA ALA A 946 -12.49 17.04 16.83
C ALA A 946 -11.70 18.31 17.23
N LEU A 947 -10.49 18.49 16.70
CA LEU A 947 -9.68 19.71 16.92
C LEU A 947 -10.31 20.96 16.27
N VAL A 948 -10.98 20.81 15.11
CA VAL A 948 -11.70 21.91 14.45
C VAL A 948 -12.90 22.38 15.27
N ILE A 949 -13.60 21.47 15.96
CA ILE A 949 -14.68 21.82 16.89
C ILE A 949 -14.13 22.62 18.08
N LEU A 950 -12.99 22.20 18.64
CA LEU A 950 -12.29 22.89 19.73
C LEU A 950 -11.83 24.31 19.37
N TYR A 951 -11.32 24.55 18.15
CA TYR A 951 -10.68 25.84 17.83
C TYR A 951 -11.68 27.00 17.61
N ARG A 952 -12.84 26.73 16.99
CA ARG A 952 -13.76 27.76 16.48
C ARG A 952 -14.21 28.80 17.53
N PRO A 953 -14.42 28.48 18.83
CA PRO A 953 -14.84 29.46 19.83
C PRO A 953 -13.70 30.31 20.42
N ILE A 954 -12.45 29.85 20.35
CA ILE A 954 -11.35 30.35 21.20
C ILE A 954 -10.18 31.02 20.45
N GLY A 955 -10.15 30.95 19.12
CA GLY A 955 -9.19 31.71 18.30
C GLY A 955 -7.74 31.23 18.41
N LEU A 956 -7.53 29.93 18.69
CA LEU A 956 -6.22 29.30 18.58
C LEU A 956 -5.71 29.34 17.13
N VAL A 957 -4.41 29.57 16.97
CA VAL A 957 -3.74 29.49 15.66
C VAL A 957 -3.26 28.05 15.45
N LEU A 958 -4.02 27.29 14.65
CA LEU A 958 -3.50 26.06 14.06
C LEU A 958 -2.23 26.40 13.26
N ARG A 959 -1.16 25.66 13.54
CA ARG A 959 0.05 25.64 12.71
C ARG A 959 0.17 24.24 12.14
N SER A 960 -0.49 23.99 11.02
CA SER A 960 -0.03 22.96 10.10
C SER A 960 1.43 23.25 9.73
N ARG A 961 2.20 22.19 9.50
CA ARG A 961 3.60 22.23 9.08
C ARG A 961 3.83 21.21 7.99
#